data_AF-A0A150GYQ9-F1
#
_entry.id   AF-A0A150GYQ9-F1
#
_cell.length_a   1.000
_cell.length_b   1.000
_cell.length_c   1.000
_cell.angle_alpha   90.00
_cell.angle_beta   90.00
_cell.angle_gamma   90.00
#
_symmetry.space_group_name_H-M   'P 1'
#
loop_
_entity.id
_entity.type
_entity.pdbx_description
1 polymer ?
#
loop_
_entity_poly.entity_id
_entity_poly.type
_entity_poly.pdbx_seq_one_letter_code
_entity_poly.pdbx_strand_id
1 'polypeptide(L)'
;MGTEKDGSPLSSPLSVVCNFWRELDLEGMRTKLDEIGLKVAEHQEDSMQNRRKLAEATRDFKRNNEAVSKTVGPLLKQYQEEIDRLTKRAKHGETAFLDLYQKLYEAPDPAPALASAFEHASRATDLEAQCKKLATELAEYKAESTHIKNQDLTVRKLEEKVRALEAHVEERDKELEEVRSRAVAEADAARLAAMQGREAELEAMLSQAQASWASLAAMQKLYAGAENQLFAIQSQSEEERMGRQAELELASAELERAQDRLAALEREKEALVAKLQHDEPGTGSQGGADPAAAPHGSAALRHSASVGGRASAQHSASIEETLRSELGAQRELASRLRSELASVRAESEEAREMLEARLEGLRSTLAATEQHAAAVEQELAARPTQSQLEDLRQQLRVLQAIGYNSLDVEGDEEDPSAAGAGQGPSFGHGAAGTGAGSHRGLGAPGSLEAMLLSKNRHLEHELTMAKLKVVDVRQEADQAAARVVDLEAQLAEQVSLVRQLEEDLLASRAAEQRLAATGSGGAAAAIGMGSASSPNVAGLVGGAAGGDADDGDASMLRVLCAQRDRLRARCHDLEEELTRLRAELTATKSAAAAAKADNIALIERLRYVHSRTGITGSGGVGGGGGRGGSVKGGDVEAGAEVERRYGRMYDEGINPFKEFKDQQKERQKSAMGLVDKAMFMLSQLVYGNSAARMFAFLYLAAMHALVFASILRMTHHSSNALYSHTQAVMDNRHNTTALMHHEGAVAGNHLQGQLP
;
A
#
# COMPACT_ATOMS: atom_id res chain seq x y z
N MET A 1 -32.06 41.51 16.23
CA MET A 1 -33.01 42.40 15.54
C MET A 1 -33.33 41.73 14.22
N GLY A 2 -34.33 40.84 14.17
CA GLY A 2 -35.75 41.17 13.97
C GLY A 2 -36.02 41.23 12.45
N THR A 3 -36.03 40.09 11.76
CA THR A 3 -37.24 39.43 11.21
C THR A 3 -38.17 40.36 10.43
N GLU A 4 -37.98 40.44 9.11
CA GLU A 4 -39.08 40.63 8.16
C GLU A 4 -38.91 39.63 7.01
N LYS A 5 -39.49 38.44 7.22
CA LYS A 5 -40.04 37.62 6.15
C LYS A 5 -41.45 38.16 5.93
N ASP A 6 -41.67 38.87 4.85
CA ASP A 6 -42.98 38.87 4.20
C ASP A 6 -42.79 38.84 2.69
N GLY A 7 -43.30 37.75 2.12
CA GLY A 7 -43.27 37.45 0.71
C GLY A 7 -44.34 38.24 -0.01
N SER A 8 -43.90 39.16 -0.85
CA SER A 8 -44.54 39.54 -2.11
C SER A 8 -43.40 40.03 -2.99
N PRO A 9 -43.32 39.66 -4.29
CA PRO A 9 -42.39 40.32 -5.18
C PRO A 9 -42.89 41.76 -5.29
N LEU A 10 -42.37 42.65 -4.46
CA LEU A 10 -42.61 44.08 -4.58
C LEU A 10 -42.06 44.45 -5.95
N SER A 11 -42.95 44.47 -6.94
CA SER A 11 -42.73 45.14 -8.20
C SER A 11 -42.06 46.46 -7.86
N SER A 12 -40.83 46.67 -8.34
CA SER A 12 -40.08 47.89 -8.09
C SER A 12 -41.03 49.08 -8.29
N PRO A 13 -41.03 50.12 -7.42
CA PRO A 13 -41.88 51.28 -7.59
C PRO A 13 -41.84 51.84 -9.03
N LEU A 14 -40.68 51.71 -9.69
CA LEU A 14 -40.48 52.07 -11.08
C LEU A 14 -41.23 51.15 -12.07
N SER A 15 -41.30 49.85 -11.80
CA SER A 15 -42.10 48.87 -12.58
C SER A 15 -43.59 49.17 -12.49
N VAL A 16 -44.10 49.49 -11.30
CA VAL A 16 -45.51 49.86 -11.10
C VAL A 16 -45.85 51.12 -11.91
N VAL A 17 -45.03 52.16 -11.82
CA VAL A 17 -45.23 53.42 -12.57
C VAL A 17 -45.08 53.22 -14.07
N CYS A 18 -44.11 52.42 -14.52
CA CYS A 18 -43.91 52.12 -15.93
C CYS A 18 -45.10 51.35 -16.53
N ASN A 19 -45.67 50.40 -15.78
CA ASN A 19 -46.85 49.65 -16.22
C ASN A 19 -48.08 50.55 -16.30
N PHE A 20 -48.29 51.44 -15.31
CA PHE A 20 -49.40 52.37 -15.31
C PHE A 20 -49.40 53.28 -16.56
N TRP A 21 -48.27 53.91 -16.89
CA TRP A 21 -48.19 54.79 -18.08
C TRP A 21 -48.30 54.03 -19.40
N ARG A 22 -47.85 52.77 -19.43
CA ARG A 22 -48.03 51.89 -20.59
C ARG A 22 -49.50 51.50 -20.79
N GLU A 23 -50.21 51.21 -19.72
CA GLU A 23 -51.65 50.89 -19.75
C GLU A 23 -52.50 52.13 -20.03
N LEU A 24 -52.08 53.29 -19.54
CA LEU A 24 -52.75 54.56 -19.81
C LEU A 24 -52.74 54.89 -21.31
N ASP A 25 -51.67 54.51 -22.02
CA ASP A 25 -51.52 54.69 -23.47
C ASP A 25 -51.81 56.13 -23.89
N LEU A 26 -50.89 57.04 -23.53
CA LEU A 26 -51.08 58.47 -23.75
C LEU A 26 -51.30 58.80 -25.24
N GLU A 27 -50.67 58.06 -26.14
CA GLU A 27 -50.85 58.23 -27.59
C GLU A 27 -52.27 57.83 -28.03
N GLY A 28 -52.77 56.69 -27.56
CA GLY A 28 -54.16 56.30 -27.75
C GLY A 28 -55.18 57.23 -27.07
N MET A 29 -54.83 57.86 -25.95
CA MET A 29 -55.67 58.89 -25.32
C MET A 29 -55.71 60.19 -26.11
N ARG A 30 -54.60 60.62 -26.71
CA ARG A 30 -54.54 61.84 -27.53
C ARG A 30 -55.50 61.77 -28.70
N THR A 31 -55.54 60.66 -29.43
CA THR A 31 -56.47 60.50 -30.56
C THR A 31 -57.94 60.61 -30.13
N LYS A 32 -58.32 59.99 -29.00
CA LYS A 32 -59.67 60.11 -28.44
C LYS A 32 -59.99 61.54 -28.00
N LEU A 33 -59.02 62.25 -27.42
CA LEU A 33 -59.19 63.63 -27.02
C LEU A 33 -59.27 64.59 -28.21
N ASP A 34 -58.57 64.31 -29.31
CA ASP A 34 -58.68 65.05 -30.57
C ASP A 34 -60.11 64.94 -31.13
N GLU A 35 -60.66 63.73 -31.17
CA GLU A 35 -62.04 63.50 -31.60
C GLU A 35 -63.06 64.26 -30.74
N ILE A 36 -62.85 64.28 -29.42
CA ILE A 36 -63.71 65.03 -28.49
C ILE A 36 -63.54 66.54 -28.70
N GLY A 37 -62.30 67.02 -28.86
CA GLY A 37 -61.99 68.42 -29.11
C GLY A 37 -62.64 68.94 -30.39
N LEU A 38 -62.61 68.15 -31.47
CA LEU A 38 -63.30 68.46 -32.72
C LEU A 38 -64.83 68.56 -32.53
N LYS A 39 -65.45 67.62 -31.82
CA LYS A 39 -66.88 67.66 -31.50
C LYS A 39 -67.25 68.85 -30.62
N VAL A 40 -66.40 69.21 -29.66
CA VAL A 40 -66.59 70.41 -28.83
C VAL A 40 -66.57 71.67 -29.68
N ALA A 41 -65.64 71.78 -30.64
CA ALA A 41 -65.58 72.91 -31.57
C ALA A 41 -66.85 73.00 -32.45
N GLU A 42 -67.30 71.87 -33.00
CA GLU A 42 -68.54 71.77 -33.78
C GLU A 42 -69.76 72.21 -32.95
N HIS A 43 -69.93 71.68 -31.74
CA HIS A 43 -71.02 72.05 -30.84
C HIS A 43 -70.98 73.52 -30.41
N GLN A 44 -69.78 74.09 -30.26
CA GLN A 44 -69.61 75.50 -29.96
C GLN A 44 -70.08 76.37 -31.13
N GLU A 45 -69.74 76.00 -32.37
CA GLU A 45 -70.20 76.69 -33.57
C GLU A 45 -71.72 76.59 -33.72
N ASP A 46 -72.29 75.38 -33.61
CA ASP A 46 -73.74 75.13 -33.69
C ASP A 46 -74.51 75.93 -32.64
N SER A 47 -74.04 75.92 -31.39
CA SER A 47 -74.66 76.68 -30.29
C SER A 47 -74.64 78.19 -30.57
N MET A 48 -73.53 78.71 -31.11
CA MET A 48 -73.41 80.11 -31.48
C MET A 48 -74.34 80.48 -32.65
N GLN A 49 -74.44 79.64 -33.69
CA GLN A 49 -75.35 79.85 -34.81
C GLN A 49 -76.81 79.78 -34.37
N ASN A 50 -77.19 78.77 -33.57
CA ASN A 50 -78.55 78.58 -33.08
C ASN A 50 -78.98 79.71 -32.14
N ARG A 51 -78.06 80.23 -31.31
CA ARG A 51 -78.33 81.41 -30.47
C ARG A 51 -78.60 82.67 -31.30
N ARG A 52 -77.86 82.88 -32.40
CA ARG A 52 -78.12 83.99 -33.33
C ARG A 52 -79.49 83.86 -34.00
N LYS A 53 -79.82 82.68 -34.54
CA LYS A 53 -81.14 82.38 -35.13
C LYS A 53 -82.27 82.60 -34.13
N LEU A 54 -82.11 82.14 -32.89
CA LEU A 54 -83.10 82.32 -31.84
C LEU A 54 -83.30 83.80 -31.48
N ALA A 55 -82.21 84.59 -31.40
CA ALA A 55 -82.29 86.02 -31.13
C ALA A 55 -83.03 86.78 -32.26
N GLU A 56 -82.77 86.44 -33.52
CA GLU A 56 -83.45 87.00 -34.69
C GLU A 56 -84.94 86.65 -34.70
N ALA A 57 -85.29 85.37 -34.55
CA ALA A 57 -86.68 84.91 -34.48
C ALA A 57 -87.44 85.56 -33.32
N THR A 58 -86.79 85.71 -32.16
CA THR A 58 -87.36 86.39 -30.99
C THR A 58 -87.62 87.87 -31.26
N ARG A 59 -86.72 88.55 -31.98
CA ARG A 59 -86.88 89.96 -32.36
C ARG A 59 -88.03 90.13 -33.36
N ASP A 60 -88.11 89.25 -34.35
CA ASP A 60 -89.17 89.28 -35.36
C ASP A 60 -90.55 88.97 -34.76
N PHE A 61 -90.64 88.01 -33.82
CA PHE A 61 -91.86 87.74 -33.06
C PHE A 61 -92.33 88.99 -32.28
N LYS A 62 -91.40 89.67 -31.58
CA LYS A 62 -91.70 90.90 -30.84
C LYS A 62 -92.21 92.03 -31.74
N ARG A 63 -91.64 92.17 -32.94
CA ARG A 63 -92.04 93.20 -33.92
C ARG A 63 -93.44 92.94 -34.49
N ASN A 64 -93.77 91.68 -34.76
CA ASN A 64 -95.01 91.32 -35.46
C ASN A 64 -96.20 91.07 -34.50
N ASN A 65 -95.97 90.89 -33.19
CA ASN A 65 -97.00 90.50 -32.22
C ASN A 65 -96.95 91.34 -30.92
N GLU A 66 -97.10 92.67 -31.01
CA GLU A 66 -96.85 93.60 -29.90
C GLU A 66 -97.72 93.34 -28.65
N ALA A 67 -99.01 93.04 -28.82
CA ALA A 67 -99.93 92.79 -27.70
C ALA A 67 -99.57 91.52 -26.91
N VAL A 68 -99.26 90.42 -27.60
CA VAL A 68 -98.83 89.15 -26.99
C VAL A 68 -97.45 89.28 -26.35
N SER A 69 -96.58 90.09 -26.95
CA SER A 69 -95.22 90.34 -26.46
C SER A 69 -95.17 91.01 -25.10
N LYS A 70 -96.17 91.83 -24.74
CA LYS A 70 -96.26 92.45 -23.40
C LYS A 70 -96.53 91.42 -22.31
N THR A 71 -97.33 90.39 -22.60
CA THR A 71 -97.66 89.31 -21.65
C THR A 71 -96.56 88.26 -21.55
N VAL A 72 -95.98 87.85 -22.68
CA VAL A 72 -94.94 86.79 -22.74
C VAL A 72 -93.53 87.34 -22.46
N GLY A 73 -93.33 88.65 -22.55
CA GLY A 73 -92.03 89.32 -22.40
C GLY A 73 -91.24 88.96 -21.12
N PRO A 74 -91.86 88.97 -19.92
CA PRO A 74 -91.18 88.58 -18.69
C PRO A 74 -90.70 87.11 -18.69
N LEU A 75 -91.52 86.19 -19.20
CA LEU A 75 -91.19 84.76 -19.29
C LEU A 75 -90.02 84.54 -20.26
N LEU A 76 -90.08 85.19 -21.43
CA LEU A 76 -88.99 85.15 -22.42
C LEU A 76 -87.67 85.68 -21.84
N LYS A 77 -87.72 86.69 -20.97
CA LYS A 77 -86.52 87.20 -20.28
C LYS A 77 -85.93 86.17 -19.32
N GLN A 78 -86.75 85.43 -18.58
CA GLN A 78 -86.27 84.34 -17.71
C GLN A 78 -85.64 83.20 -18.51
N TYR A 79 -86.24 82.79 -19.64
CA TYR A 79 -85.62 81.83 -20.56
C TYR A 79 -84.30 82.34 -21.13
N GLN A 80 -84.22 83.63 -21.49
CA GLN A 80 -82.97 84.23 -21.96
C GLN A 80 -81.87 84.21 -20.89
N GLU A 81 -82.20 84.56 -19.65
CA GLU A 81 -81.26 84.52 -18.53
C GLU A 81 -80.77 83.09 -18.26
N GLU A 82 -81.64 82.08 -18.35
CA GLU A 82 -81.24 80.68 -18.19
C GLU A 82 -80.38 80.18 -19.36
N ILE A 83 -80.73 80.51 -20.60
CA ILE A 83 -79.89 80.20 -21.78
C ILE A 83 -78.51 80.86 -21.66
N ASP A 84 -78.44 82.09 -21.15
CA ASP A 84 -77.18 82.79 -20.93
C ASP A 84 -76.34 82.13 -19.82
N ARG A 85 -76.98 81.64 -18.75
CA ARG A 85 -76.31 80.87 -17.68
C ARG A 85 -75.80 79.53 -18.18
N LEU A 86 -76.62 78.79 -18.92
CA LEU A 86 -76.23 77.52 -19.55
C LEU A 86 -75.07 77.73 -20.52
N THR A 87 -75.10 78.80 -21.33
CA THR A 87 -74.00 79.14 -22.24
C THR A 87 -72.72 79.48 -21.49
N LYS A 88 -72.80 80.23 -20.38
CA LYS A 88 -71.62 80.53 -19.55
C LYS A 88 -71.03 79.26 -18.93
N ARG A 89 -71.88 78.35 -18.43
CA ARG A 89 -71.44 77.07 -17.86
C ARG A 89 -70.80 76.17 -18.92
N ALA A 90 -71.39 76.10 -20.12
CA ALA A 90 -70.86 75.34 -21.25
C ALA A 90 -69.49 75.89 -21.66
N LYS A 91 -69.38 77.20 -21.92
CA LYS A 91 -68.10 77.85 -22.25
C LYS A 91 -67.03 77.61 -21.20
N HIS A 92 -67.37 77.69 -19.91
CA HIS A 92 -66.40 77.42 -18.85
C HIS A 92 -65.89 75.96 -18.88
N GLY A 93 -66.78 74.99 -19.07
CA GLY A 93 -66.40 73.58 -19.20
C GLY A 93 -65.58 73.30 -20.46
N GLU A 94 -65.95 73.89 -21.59
CA GLU A 94 -65.23 73.80 -22.87
C GLU A 94 -63.83 74.40 -22.76
N THR A 95 -63.68 75.60 -22.20
CA THR A 95 -62.39 76.24 -21.98
C THR A 95 -61.52 75.41 -21.03
N ALA A 96 -62.05 74.93 -19.91
CA ALA A 96 -61.29 74.10 -18.98
C ALA A 96 -60.84 72.77 -19.62
N PHE A 97 -61.68 72.17 -20.47
CA PHE A 97 -61.32 70.97 -21.24
C PHE A 97 -60.20 71.28 -22.23
N LEU A 98 -60.33 72.33 -23.04
CA LEU A 98 -59.32 72.71 -24.04
C LEU A 98 -57.98 73.06 -23.40
N ASP A 99 -57.98 73.75 -22.25
CA ASP A 99 -56.78 74.06 -21.48
C ASP A 99 -56.05 72.80 -20.99
N LEU A 100 -56.79 71.78 -20.54
CA LEU A 100 -56.22 70.50 -20.12
C LEU A 100 -55.75 69.67 -21.31
N TYR A 101 -56.56 69.62 -22.36
CA TYR A 101 -56.26 68.92 -23.61
C TYR A 101 -54.95 69.42 -24.23
N GLN A 102 -54.77 70.74 -24.35
CA GLN A 102 -53.53 71.31 -24.90
C GLN A 102 -52.30 70.84 -24.12
N LYS A 103 -52.35 70.93 -22.78
CA LYS A 103 -51.23 70.51 -21.92
C LYS A 103 -50.92 69.02 -22.04
N LEU A 104 -51.94 68.17 -22.15
CA LEU A 104 -51.77 66.73 -22.26
C LEU A 104 -51.31 66.32 -23.67
N TYR A 105 -51.71 67.06 -24.69
CA TYR A 105 -51.27 66.85 -26.07
C TYR A 105 -49.81 67.23 -26.28
N GLU A 106 -49.34 68.31 -25.66
CA GLU A 106 -47.94 68.75 -25.72
C GLU A 106 -47.01 67.89 -24.84
N ALA A 107 -47.51 67.24 -23.78
CA ALA A 107 -46.71 66.47 -22.83
C ALA A 107 -46.14 65.17 -23.45
N PRO A 108 -44.81 64.99 -23.56
CA PRO A 108 -44.23 63.78 -24.16
C PRO A 108 -44.62 62.51 -23.38
N ASP A 109 -44.78 61.38 -24.08
CA ASP A 109 -45.09 60.10 -23.43
C ASP A 109 -43.92 59.65 -22.53
N PRO A 110 -44.13 59.51 -21.20
CA PRO A 110 -43.09 59.05 -20.29
C PRO A 110 -42.84 57.54 -20.35
N ALA A 111 -43.72 56.74 -20.94
CA ALA A 111 -43.61 55.28 -20.91
C ALA A 111 -42.29 54.73 -21.50
N PRO A 112 -41.78 55.23 -22.65
CA PRO A 112 -40.50 54.77 -23.21
C PRO A 112 -39.30 55.12 -22.33
N ALA A 113 -39.28 56.33 -21.76
CA ALA A 113 -38.20 56.79 -20.88
C ALA A 113 -38.17 56.00 -19.56
N LEU A 114 -39.35 55.70 -19.00
CA LEU A 114 -39.49 54.87 -17.81
C LEU A 114 -39.09 53.42 -18.06
N ALA A 115 -39.41 52.87 -19.24
CA ALA A 115 -38.99 51.52 -19.63
C ALA A 115 -37.46 51.42 -19.71
N SER A 116 -36.80 52.38 -20.38
CA SER A 116 -35.34 52.44 -20.44
C SER A 116 -34.72 52.61 -19.04
N ALA A 117 -35.28 53.49 -18.20
CA ALA A 117 -34.82 53.66 -16.82
C ALA A 117 -34.97 52.37 -16.00
N PHE A 118 -36.05 51.61 -16.20
CA PHE A 118 -36.25 50.32 -15.56
C PHE A 118 -35.23 49.29 -16.00
N GLU A 119 -34.95 49.17 -17.30
CA GLU A 119 -33.92 48.29 -17.84
C GLU A 119 -32.53 48.65 -17.29
N HIS A 120 -32.18 49.94 -17.25
CA HIS A 120 -30.91 50.41 -16.69
C HIS A 120 -30.81 50.12 -15.20
N ALA A 121 -31.88 50.32 -14.43
CA ALA A 121 -31.92 49.99 -13.01
C ALA A 121 -31.74 48.49 -12.77
N SER A 122 -32.42 47.64 -13.55
CA SER A 122 -32.27 46.18 -13.47
C SER A 122 -30.83 45.76 -13.80
N ARG A 123 -30.25 46.31 -14.87
CA ARG A 123 -28.87 46.02 -15.27
C ARG A 123 -27.87 46.49 -14.22
N ALA A 124 -28.11 47.63 -13.57
CA ALA A 124 -27.27 48.11 -12.48
C ALA A 124 -27.31 47.14 -11.28
N THR A 125 -28.49 46.66 -10.88
CA THR A 125 -28.61 45.68 -9.80
C THR A 125 -27.90 44.35 -10.12
N ASP A 126 -27.98 43.89 -11.38
CA ASP A 126 -27.29 42.69 -11.82
C ASP A 126 -25.77 42.85 -11.81
N LEU A 127 -25.28 44.00 -12.29
CA LEU A 127 -23.85 44.33 -12.25
C LEU A 127 -23.33 44.48 -10.81
N GLU A 128 -24.09 45.11 -9.92
CA GLU A 128 -23.73 45.20 -8.50
C GLU A 128 -23.64 43.81 -7.84
N ALA A 129 -24.57 42.91 -8.17
CA ALA A 129 -24.52 41.53 -7.68
C ALA A 129 -23.29 40.79 -8.20
N GLN A 130 -22.94 40.97 -9.48
CA GLN A 130 -21.71 40.39 -10.07
C GLN A 130 -20.45 40.98 -9.44
N CYS A 131 -20.38 42.29 -9.22
CA CYS A 131 -19.25 42.92 -8.54
C CYS A 131 -19.07 42.41 -7.11
N LYS A 132 -20.17 42.22 -6.35
CA LYS A 132 -20.12 41.62 -5.02
C LYS A 132 -19.60 40.18 -5.07
N LYS A 133 -20.07 39.38 -6.02
CA LYS A 133 -19.62 37.99 -6.21
C LYS A 133 -18.13 37.91 -6.57
N LEU A 134 -17.66 38.73 -7.50
CA LEU A 134 -16.24 38.80 -7.86
C LEU A 134 -15.39 39.28 -6.68
N ALA A 135 -15.90 40.21 -5.87
CA ALA A 135 -15.20 40.67 -4.68
C ALA A 135 -15.06 39.55 -3.61
N THR A 136 -16.07 38.70 -3.44
CA THR A 136 -15.98 37.54 -2.54
C THR A 136 -15.01 36.49 -3.08
N GLU A 137 -15.09 36.16 -4.38
CA GLU A 137 -14.15 35.22 -5.03
C GLU A 137 -12.70 35.71 -4.91
N LEU A 138 -12.44 37.01 -5.14
CA LEU A 138 -11.11 37.60 -4.96
C LEU A 138 -10.63 37.56 -3.50
N ALA A 139 -11.53 37.69 -2.52
CA ALA A 139 -11.18 37.58 -1.11
C ALA A 139 -10.82 36.13 -0.74
N GLU A 140 -11.57 35.15 -1.26
CA GLU A 140 -11.30 33.72 -1.11
C GLU A 140 -9.95 33.36 -1.74
N TYR A 141 -9.68 33.75 -2.99
CA TYR A 141 -8.39 33.50 -3.64
C TYR A 141 -7.21 34.13 -2.89
N LYS A 142 -7.39 35.32 -2.31
CA LYS A 142 -6.34 35.94 -1.46
C LYS A 142 -6.11 35.12 -0.19
N ALA A 143 -7.17 34.64 0.46
CA ALA A 143 -7.06 33.80 1.65
C ALA A 143 -6.37 32.47 1.33
N GLU A 144 -6.77 31.79 0.25
CA GLU A 144 -6.14 30.57 -0.26
C GLU A 144 -4.66 30.80 -0.58
N SER A 145 -4.30 31.90 -1.25
CA SER A 145 -2.91 32.23 -1.54
C SER A 145 -2.07 32.39 -0.26
N THR A 146 -2.61 33.03 0.78
CA THR A 146 -1.91 33.12 2.08
C THR A 146 -1.77 31.77 2.78
N HIS A 147 -2.79 30.91 2.67
CA HIS A 147 -2.76 29.57 3.22
C HIS A 147 -1.71 28.69 2.52
N ILE A 148 -1.66 28.72 1.18
CA ILE A 148 -0.65 28.02 0.38
C ILE A 148 0.76 28.48 0.76
N LYS A 149 0.99 29.79 0.89
CA LYS A 149 2.30 30.31 1.34
C LYS A 149 2.71 29.80 2.72
N ASN A 150 1.76 29.65 3.65
CA ASN A 150 2.03 29.06 4.97
C ASN A 150 2.32 27.57 4.89
N GLN A 151 1.66 26.85 3.98
CA GLN A 151 1.94 25.44 3.70
C GLN A 151 3.34 25.27 3.11
N ASP A 152 3.76 26.12 2.16
CA ASP A 152 5.13 26.10 1.60
C ASP A 152 6.22 26.26 2.67
N LEU A 153 6.00 27.16 3.65
CA LEU A 153 6.91 27.30 4.79
C LEU A 153 6.96 26.05 5.66
N THR A 154 5.85 25.33 5.78
CA THR A 154 5.78 24.07 6.55
C THR A 154 6.46 22.94 5.79
N VAL A 155 6.24 22.84 4.48
CA VAL A 155 6.90 21.87 3.59
C VAL A 155 8.42 22.06 3.65
N ARG A 156 8.93 23.29 3.50
CA ARG A 156 10.38 23.56 3.63
C ARG A 156 10.96 23.10 4.96
N LYS A 157 10.26 23.34 6.07
CA LYS A 157 10.69 22.87 7.40
C LYS A 157 10.69 21.34 7.52
N LEU A 158 9.76 20.66 6.86
CA LEU A 158 9.72 19.19 6.84
C LEU A 158 10.82 18.64 5.94
N GLU A 159 11.06 19.23 4.77
CA GLU A 159 12.17 18.87 3.88
C GLU A 159 13.53 19.06 4.55
N GLU A 160 13.74 20.15 5.29
CA GLU A 160 14.96 20.36 6.08
C GLU A 160 15.15 19.29 7.16
N LYS A 161 14.06 18.88 7.83
CA LYS A 161 14.11 17.78 8.82
C LYS A 161 14.41 16.43 8.18
N VAL A 162 13.81 16.13 7.02
CA VAL A 162 14.09 14.90 6.27
C VAL A 162 15.55 14.87 5.85
N ARG A 163 16.07 15.96 5.27
CA ARG A 163 17.48 16.07 4.89
C ARG A 163 18.43 15.90 6.10
N ALA A 164 18.07 16.45 7.26
CA ALA A 164 18.85 16.28 8.47
C ALA A 164 18.84 14.82 8.99
N LEU A 165 17.69 14.13 8.90
CA LEU A 165 17.60 12.72 9.26
C LEU A 165 18.35 11.83 8.27
N GLU A 166 18.27 12.09 6.98
CA GLU A 166 19.03 11.40 5.93
C GLU A 166 20.54 11.54 6.17
N ALA A 167 21.02 12.76 6.42
CA ALA A 167 22.44 13.00 6.74
C ALA A 167 22.90 12.24 8.00
N HIS A 168 22.04 12.17 9.02
CA HIS A 168 22.33 11.40 10.24
C HIS A 168 22.38 9.89 9.97
N VAL A 169 21.51 9.36 9.11
CA VAL A 169 21.55 7.95 8.70
C VAL A 169 22.82 7.66 7.92
N GLU A 170 23.18 8.51 6.95
CA GLU A 170 24.43 8.35 6.18
C GLU A 170 25.68 8.39 7.07
N GLU A 171 25.69 9.24 8.10
CA GLU A 171 26.79 9.28 9.07
C GLU A 171 26.88 7.99 9.89
N ARG A 172 25.74 7.47 10.37
CA ARG A 172 25.70 6.19 11.11
C ARG A 172 26.09 5.00 10.22
N ASP A 173 25.69 5.01 8.96
CA ASP A 173 26.07 3.97 8.00
C ASP A 173 27.58 4.00 7.73
N LYS A 174 28.19 5.18 7.58
CA LYS A 174 29.65 5.33 7.46
C LYS A 174 30.37 4.81 8.69
N GLU A 175 29.90 5.15 9.89
CA GLU A 175 30.48 4.65 11.15
C GLU A 175 30.37 3.12 11.25
N LEU A 176 29.23 2.54 10.89
CA LEU A 176 29.04 1.08 10.88
C LEU A 176 29.96 0.40 9.88
N GLU A 177 30.14 0.98 8.70
CA GLU A 177 31.06 0.45 7.68
C GLU A 177 32.52 0.54 8.14
N GLU A 178 32.92 1.63 8.78
CA GLU A 178 34.26 1.74 9.38
C GLU A 178 34.48 0.69 10.48
N VAL A 179 33.49 0.46 11.35
CA VAL A 179 33.57 -0.56 12.41
C VAL A 179 33.67 -1.96 11.80
N ARG A 180 32.87 -2.26 10.78
CA ARG A 180 32.92 -3.54 10.06
C ARG A 180 34.27 -3.75 9.38
N SER A 181 34.78 -2.74 8.68
CA SER A 181 36.09 -2.78 8.04
C SER A 181 37.21 -3.05 9.04
N ARG A 182 37.19 -2.37 10.21
CA ARG A 182 38.14 -2.62 11.30
C ARG A 182 38.04 -4.04 11.84
N ALA A 183 36.83 -4.54 12.06
CA ALA A 183 36.61 -5.90 12.56
C ALA A 183 37.10 -6.97 11.58
N VAL A 184 36.90 -6.78 10.28
CA VAL A 184 37.43 -7.67 9.23
C VAL A 184 38.97 -7.65 9.25
N ALA A 185 39.57 -6.45 9.27
CA ALA A 185 41.03 -6.32 9.32
C ALA A 185 41.63 -6.97 10.58
N GLU A 186 40.98 -6.85 11.73
CA GLU A 186 41.40 -7.49 12.98
C GLU A 186 41.27 -9.03 12.90
N ALA A 187 40.18 -9.54 12.33
CA ALA A 187 39.99 -10.97 12.11
C ALA A 187 41.05 -11.56 11.16
N ASP A 188 41.37 -10.85 10.07
CA ASP A 188 42.41 -11.24 9.13
C ASP A 188 43.81 -11.22 9.79
N ALA A 189 44.11 -10.20 10.59
CA ALA A 189 45.35 -10.11 11.35
C ALA A 189 45.49 -11.26 12.36
N ALA A 190 44.42 -11.59 13.09
CA ALA A 190 44.40 -12.72 14.02
C ALA A 190 44.60 -14.06 13.31
N ARG A 191 43.99 -14.23 12.13
CA ARG A 191 44.16 -15.44 11.31
C ARG A 191 45.60 -15.58 10.81
N LEU A 192 46.22 -14.49 10.35
CA LEU A 192 47.62 -14.48 9.95
C LEU A 192 48.54 -14.81 11.12
N ALA A 193 48.32 -14.22 12.29
CA ALA A 193 49.09 -14.51 13.50
C ALA A 193 48.96 -15.98 13.94
N ALA A 194 47.76 -16.56 13.86
CA ALA A 194 47.54 -17.98 14.16
C ALA A 194 48.26 -18.90 13.16
N MET A 195 48.23 -18.56 11.86
CA MET A 195 48.96 -19.31 10.84
C MET A 195 50.47 -19.23 11.06
N GLN A 196 51.00 -18.04 11.36
CA GLN A 196 52.42 -17.85 11.68
C GLN A 196 52.83 -18.60 12.96
N GLY A 197 51.99 -18.60 13.99
CA GLY A 197 52.23 -19.38 15.21
C GLY A 197 52.32 -20.88 14.92
N ARG A 198 51.41 -21.40 14.09
CA ARG A 198 51.44 -22.80 13.65
C ARG A 198 52.66 -23.14 12.80
N GLU A 199 53.07 -22.24 11.91
CA GLU A 199 54.31 -22.41 11.14
C GLU A 199 55.53 -22.46 12.06
N ALA A 200 55.62 -21.55 13.04
CA ALA A 200 56.70 -21.56 14.03
C ALA A 200 56.72 -22.84 14.89
N GLU A 201 55.56 -23.36 15.29
CA GLU A 201 55.45 -24.64 16.00
C GLU A 201 55.91 -25.83 15.13
N LEU A 202 55.53 -25.84 13.84
CA LEU A 202 55.96 -26.87 12.90
C LEU A 202 57.46 -26.79 12.63
N GLU A 203 58.02 -25.59 12.49
CA GLU A 203 59.46 -25.37 12.38
C GLU A 203 60.19 -25.85 13.64
N ALA A 204 59.67 -25.56 14.84
CA ALA A 204 60.22 -26.04 16.09
C ALA A 204 60.20 -27.59 16.18
N MET A 205 59.07 -28.23 15.82
CA MET A 205 58.97 -29.69 15.76
C MET A 205 59.96 -30.30 14.75
N LEU A 206 60.10 -29.69 13.57
CA LEU A 206 61.04 -30.14 12.55
C LEU A 206 62.48 -30.00 13.03
N SER A 207 62.82 -28.89 13.70
CA SER A 207 64.14 -28.70 14.31
C SER A 207 64.44 -29.73 15.40
N GLN A 208 63.43 -30.09 16.21
CA GLN A 208 63.56 -31.11 17.25
C GLN A 208 63.75 -32.51 16.64
N ALA A 209 63.02 -32.84 15.58
CA ALA A 209 63.20 -34.08 14.83
C ALA A 209 64.58 -34.16 14.15
N GLN A 210 65.08 -33.04 13.63
CA GLN A 210 66.45 -32.97 13.09
C GLN A 210 67.51 -33.16 14.19
N ALA A 211 67.31 -32.53 15.36
CA ALA A 211 68.20 -32.70 16.52
C ALA A 211 68.21 -34.14 17.04
N SER A 212 67.04 -34.80 17.10
CA SER A 212 66.95 -36.21 17.51
C SER A 212 67.61 -37.14 16.50
N TRP A 213 67.43 -36.90 15.19
CA TRP A 213 68.12 -37.64 14.14
C TRP A 213 69.64 -37.48 14.23
N ALA A 214 70.14 -36.25 14.43
CA ALA A 214 71.56 -35.98 14.62
C ALA A 214 72.13 -36.70 15.86
N SER A 215 71.39 -36.70 16.97
CA SER A 215 71.77 -37.43 18.18
C SER A 215 71.82 -38.95 17.96
N LEU A 216 70.86 -39.50 17.22
CA LEU A 216 70.79 -40.94 16.94
C LEU A 216 71.92 -41.36 15.98
N ALA A 217 72.24 -40.53 14.98
CA ALA A 217 73.40 -40.72 14.13
C ALA A 217 74.73 -40.66 14.91
N ALA A 218 74.86 -39.73 15.88
CA ALA A 218 76.01 -39.67 16.77
C ALA A 218 76.12 -40.93 17.65
N MET A 219 75.00 -41.41 18.18
CA MET A 219 74.93 -42.65 18.96
C MET A 219 75.33 -43.87 18.14
N GLN A 220 74.82 -44.00 16.90
CA GLN A 220 75.22 -45.07 15.97
C GLN A 220 76.72 -45.03 15.67
N LYS A 221 77.30 -43.85 15.49
CA LYS A 221 78.75 -43.68 15.28
C LYS A 221 79.55 -44.11 16.51
N LEU A 222 79.08 -43.80 17.72
CA LEU A 222 79.71 -44.25 18.97
C LEU A 222 79.61 -45.77 19.12
N TYR A 223 78.46 -46.38 18.81
CA TYR A 223 78.30 -47.83 18.81
C TYR A 223 79.25 -48.52 17.83
N ALA A 224 79.33 -48.04 16.59
CA ALA A 224 80.28 -48.58 15.60
C ALA A 224 81.73 -48.41 16.07
N GLY A 225 82.05 -47.30 16.76
CA GLY A 225 83.35 -47.08 17.39
C GLY A 225 83.64 -48.10 18.51
N ALA A 226 82.67 -48.35 19.39
CA ALA A 226 82.79 -49.31 20.49
C ALA A 226 82.87 -50.77 19.98
N GLU A 227 82.12 -51.11 18.93
CA GLU A 227 82.17 -52.42 18.27
C GLU A 227 83.55 -52.67 17.65
N ASN A 228 84.11 -51.67 16.96
CA ASN A 228 85.48 -51.75 16.44
C ASN A 228 86.53 -51.90 17.55
N GLN A 229 86.34 -51.24 18.70
CA GLN A 229 87.22 -51.40 19.86
C GLN A 229 87.11 -52.80 20.47
N LEU A 230 85.89 -53.34 20.61
CA LEU A 230 85.67 -54.71 21.06
C LEU A 230 86.33 -55.72 20.12
N PHE A 231 86.17 -55.55 18.80
CA PHE A 231 86.82 -56.40 17.80
C PHE A 231 88.35 -56.32 17.89
N ALA A 232 88.91 -55.12 18.09
CA ALA A 232 90.35 -54.94 18.28
C ALA A 232 90.85 -55.65 19.55
N ILE A 233 90.14 -55.54 20.68
CA ILE A 233 90.49 -56.22 21.94
C ILE A 233 90.35 -57.74 21.79
N GLN A 234 89.30 -58.22 21.11
CA GLN A 234 89.11 -59.64 20.82
C GLN A 234 90.26 -60.18 19.96
N SER A 235 90.61 -59.49 18.88
CA SER A 235 91.73 -59.85 18.02
C SER A 235 93.06 -59.87 18.80
N GLN A 236 93.32 -58.88 19.65
CA GLN A 236 94.53 -58.86 20.49
C GLN A 236 94.53 -59.99 21.51
N SER A 237 93.40 -60.28 22.16
CA SER A 237 93.28 -61.41 23.08
C SER A 237 93.46 -62.76 22.38
N GLU A 238 92.96 -62.91 21.16
CA GLU A 238 93.17 -64.10 20.34
C GLU A 238 94.64 -64.24 19.93
N GLU A 239 95.29 -63.15 19.53
CA GLU A 239 96.71 -63.12 19.22
C GLU A 239 97.57 -63.46 20.44
N GLU A 240 97.28 -62.89 21.62
CA GLU A 240 97.91 -63.27 22.88
C GLU A 240 97.67 -64.74 23.24
N ARG A 241 96.44 -65.25 23.03
CA ARG A 241 96.11 -66.66 23.28
C ARG A 241 96.91 -67.57 22.36
N MET A 242 97.01 -67.23 21.08
CA MET A 242 97.80 -67.97 20.10
C MET A 242 99.30 -67.89 20.42
N GLY A 243 99.79 -66.72 20.85
CA GLY A 243 101.17 -66.53 21.31
C GLY A 243 101.49 -67.41 22.53
N ARG A 244 100.65 -67.37 23.57
CA ARG A 244 100.80 -68.24 24.75
C ARG A 244 100.71 -69.72 24.39
N GLN A 245 99.86 -70.09 23.43
CA GLN A 245 99.75 -71.47 22.95
C GLN A 245 101.03 -71.91 22.24
N ALA A 246 101.61 -71.06 21.39
CA ALA A 246 102.90 -71.33 20.74
C ALA A 246 104.06 -71.42 21.75
N GLU A 247 104.06 -70.56 22.78
CA GLU A 247 105.02 -70.64 23.88
C GLU A 247 104.91 -71.97 24.65
N LEU A 248 103.69 -72.44 24.92
CA LEU A 248 103.46 -73.74 25.55
C LEU A 248 103.93 -74.90 24.66
N GLU A 249 103.70 -74.83 23.35
CA GLU A 249 104.17 -75.84 22.39
C GLU A 249 105.71 -75.88 22.32
N LEU A 250 106.37 -74.72 22.34
CA LEU A 250 107.82 -74.63 22.42
C LEU A 250 108.34 -75.20 23.74
N ALA A 251 107.73 -74.84 24.87
CA ALA A 251 108.09 -75.36 26.18
C ALA A 251 107.88 -76.88 26.27
N SER A 252 106.81 -77.42 25.68
CA SER A 252 106.61 -78.87 25.60
C SER A 252 107.66 -79.53 24.71
N ALA A 253 108.03 -78.93 23.59
CA ALA A 253 109.10 -79.46 22.73
C ALA A 253 110.49 -79.38 23.39
N GLU A 254 110.76 -78.36 24.22
CA GLU A 254 111.96 -78.31 25.05
C GLU A 254 111.95 -79.34 26.17
N LEU A 255 110.79 -79.55 26.81
CA LEU A 255 110.60 -80.60 27.81
C LEU A 255 110.84 -81.98 27.20
N GLU A 256 110.29 -82.27 26.01
CA GLU A 256 110.52 -83.52 25.28
C GLU A 256 112.02 -83.70 24.96
N ARG A 257 112.70 -82.67 24.46
CA ARG A 257 114.16 -82.73 24.22
C ARG A 257 114.96 -82.96 25.50
N ALA A 258 114.54 -82.37 26.62
CA ALA A 258 115.18 -82.59 27.92
C ALA A 258 114.94 -84.02 28.44
N GLN A 259 113.74 -84.55 28.23
CA GLN A 259 113.38 -85.95 28.53
C GLN A 259 114.20 -86.92 27.68
N ASP A 260 114.36 -86.65 26.38
CA ASP A 260 115.20 -87.45 25.48
C ASP A 260 116.67 -87.44 25.93
N ARG A 261 117.19 -86.28 26.36
CA ARG A 261 118.55 -86.16 26.92
C ARG A 261 118.70 -86.94 28.22
N LEU A 262 117.73 -86.85 29.12
CA LEU A 262 117.70 -87.65 30.36
C LEU A 262 117.70 -89.15 30.02
N ALA A 263 116.86 -89.58 29.10
CA ALA A 263 116.80 -90.98 28.66
C ALA A 263 118.08 -91.46 27.96
N ALA A 264 118.84 -90.58 27.32
CA ALA A 264 120.16 -90.90 26.76
C ALA A 264 121.21 -91.08 27.88
N LEU A 265 121.26 -90.16 28.85
CA LEU A 265 122.18 -90.23 30.00
C LEU A 265 121.88 -91.45 30.89
N GLU A 266 120.62 -91.83 31.06
CA GLU A 266 120.23 -93.04 31.79
C GLU A 266 120.78 -94.31 31.12
N ARG A 267 120.73 -94.40 29.78
CA ARG A 267 121.31 -95.54 29.04
C ARG A 267 122.84 -95.59 29.13
N GLU A 268 123.52 -94.44 29.14
CA GLU A 268 124.98 -94.39 29.34
C GLU A 268 125.39 -94.81 30.75
N LYS A 269 124.60 -94.42 31.76
CA LYS A 269 124.80 -94.87 33.15
C LYS A 269 124.65 -96.39 33.27
N GLU A 270 123.62 -96.98 32.67
CA GLU A 270 123.41 -98.43 32.67
C GLU A 270 124.57 -99.19 31.99
N ALA A 271 125.11 -98.65 30.89
CA ALA A 271 126.24 -99.24 30.17
C ALA A 271 127.57 -99.21 30.97
N LEU A 272 127.78 -98.20 31.82
CA LEU A 272 128.98 -98.08 32.66
C LEU A 272 128.90 -98.94 33.93
N VAL A 273 127.71 -99.14 34.49
CA VAL A 273 127.48 -100.01 35.65
C VAL A 273 127.76 -101.49 35.32
N ALA A 274 127.51 -101.93 34.08
CA ALA A 274 127.77 -103.29 33.64
C ALA A 274 129.27 -103.64 33.47
N LYS A 275 130.19 -102.66 33.45
CA LYS A 275 131.63 -102.88 33.24
C LYS A 275 132.48 -102.94 34.52
N LEU A 276 131.87 -102.86 35.70
CA LEU A 276 132.57 -102.64 36.98
C LEU A 276 132.26 -103.68 38.08
N GLN A 277 131.92 -104.92 37.72
CA GLN A 277 131.73 -106.04 38.68
C GLN A 277 132.69 -107.24 38.42
N HIS A 278 134.01 -106.98 38.34
CA HIS A 278 135.08 -107.98 38.49
C HIS A 278 136.23 -107.36 39.31
N ASP A 279 136.58 -108.00 40.43
CA ASP A 279 137.75 -107.85 41.33
C ASP A 279 137.86 -106.68 42.36
N GLU A 280 137.70 -107.05 43.64
CA GLU A 280 138.13 -106.38 44.90
C GLU A 280 139.67 -106.46 45.13
N PRO A 281 140.36 -105.89 46.18
CA PRO A 281 139.93 -105.22 47.45
C PRO A 281 140.73 -103.93 47.86
N GLY A 282 140.42 -103.34 49.04
CA GLY A 282 141.44 -102.84 50.00
C GLY A 282 141.68 -101.33 50.24
N THR A 283 141.32 -100.88 51.46
CA THR A 283 142.02 -99.92 52.37
C THR A 283 142.30 -98.44 51.97
N GLY A 284 142.06 -97.50 52.91
CA GLY A 284 142.91 -96.29 53.07
C GLY A 284 142.26 -94.91 53.21
N SER A 285 142.07 -94.51 54.47
CA SER A 285 141.94 -93.17 55.10
C SER A 285 142.34 -91.85 54.36
N GLN A 286 141.59 -90.78 54.74
CA GLN A 286 141.89 -89.31 54.90
C GLN A 286 141.36 -88.26 53.88
N GLY A 287 140.41 -87.42 54.34
CA GLY A 287 140.62 -85.96 54.50
C GLY A 287 139.92 -84.93 53.57
N GLY A 288 138.93 -84.20 54.12
CA GLY A 288 138.62 -82.77 53.84
C GLY A 288 137.55 -82.45 52.77
N ALA A 289 136.32 -82.07 53.13
CA ALA A 289 135.80 -80.71 53.45
C ALA A 289 135.11 -80.06 52.21
N ASP A 290 133.90 -79.50 52.20
CA ASP A 290 132.92 -79.10 53.23
C ASP A 290 131.56 -78.76 52.51
N PRO A 291 130.47 -78.26 53.16
CA PRO A 291 129.08 -78.79 53.09
C PRO A 291 128.14 -77.87 52.26
N ALA A 292 126.81 -78.03 52.11
CA ALA A 292 125.72 -78.42 53.02
C ALA A 292 124.46 -78.71 52.15
N ALA A 293 123.79 -79.84 52.28
CA ALA A 293 122.70 -80.15 53.23
C ALA A 293 121.41 -79.37 52.93
N ALA A 294 120.20 -79.91 52.99
CA ALA A 294 119.64 -81.24 53.21
C ALA A 294 118.10 -81.03 53.24
N PRO A 295 117.30 -82.12 53.19
CA PRO A 295 115.95 -82.08 52.67
C PRO A 295 114.88 -82.53 53.70
N HIS A 296 113.67 -82.76 53.17
CA HIS A 296 112.65 -83.75 53.57
C HIS A 296 112.40 -84.07 55.05
N GLY A 297 111.11 -84.05 55.38
CA GLY A 297 110.45 -85.32 55.71
C GLY A 297 109.75 -85.41 57.05
N SER A 298 108.44 -85.66 56.97
CA SER A 298 107.74 -86.75 57.65
C SER A 298 107.53 -86.69 59.17
N ALA A 299 106.24 -86.56 59.49
CA ALA A 299 105.47 -87.45 60.35
C ALA A 299 105.66 -87.47 61.88
N ALA A 300 104.52 -87.17 62.51
CA ALA A 300 103.81 -88.00 63.47
C ALA A 300 104.00 -87.78 64.99
N LEU A 301 102.82 -87.56 65.58
CA LEU A 301 102.30 -88.06 66.87
C LEU A 301 102.72 -87.41 68.20
N ARG A 302 101.74 -86.66 68.75
CA ARG A 302 101.09 -86.78 70.09
C ARG A 302 101.93 -87.24 71.30
N HIS A 303 102.03 -86.43 72.37
CA HIS A 303 101.10 -86.36 73.52
C HIS A 303 101.53 -85.31 74.59
N SER A 304 100.52 -84.59 75.11
CA SER A 304 100.31 -83.96 76.44
C SER A 304 101.48 -83.69 77.43
N ALA A 305 101.60 -82.46 77.94
CA ALA A 305 101.09 -82.04 79.26
C ALA A 305 101.69 -80.67 79.72
N SER A 306 100.88 -79.96 80.49
CA SER A 306 100.98 -78.59 81.03
C SER A 306 102.31 -78.11 81.63
N VAL A 307 102.65 -76.83 81.41
CA VAL A 307 102.89 -75.74 82.40
C VAL A 307 103.29 -74.52 81.53
N GLY A 308 102.43 -73.53 81.28
CA GLY A 308 102.05 -72.48 82.23
C GLY A 308 102.92 -71.23 82.00
N GLY A 309 102.38 -70.19 81.32
CA GLY A 309 102.92 -68.81 81.43
C GLY A 309 103.13 -67.98 80.16
N ARG A 310 103.32 -68.57 78.97
CA ARG A 310 103.53 -67.80 77.69
C ARG A 310 102.42 -67.98 76.65
N ALA A 311 101.52 -68.95 76.83
CA ALA A 311 100.40 -69.18 75.92
C ALA A 311 99.31 -68.09 76.00
N SER A 312 99.17 -67.35 77.11
CA SER A 312 98.10 -66.35 77.26
C SER A 312 98.31 -65.12 76.37
N ALA A 313 99.54 -64.70 76.07
CA ALA A 313 99.80 -63.52 75.23
C ALA A 313 99.65 -63.82 73.74
N GLN A 314 100.08 -65.01 73.29
CA GLN A 314 99.91 -65.46 71.90
C GLN A 314 98.46 -65.86 71.59
N HIS A 315 97.75 -66.43 72.58
CA HIS A 315 96.32 -66.69 72.47
C HIS A 315 95.51 -65.38 72.50
N SER A 316 95.89 -64.40 73.33
CA SER A 316 95.28 -63.05 73.31
C SER A 316 95.46 -62.34 71.97
N ALA A 317 96.65 -62.41 71.35
CA ALA A 317 96.88 -61.80 70.04
C ALA A 317 96.10 -62.50 68.91
N SER A 318 96.01 -63.83 68.94
CA SER A 318 95.19 -64.59 67.99
C SER A 318 93.68 -64.36 68.20
N ILE A 319 93.23 -64.19 69.44
CA ILE A 319 91.86 -63.79 69.77
C ILE A 319 91.59 -62.36 69.27
N GLU A 320 92.53 -61.42 69.44
CA GLU A 320 92.37 -60.06 68.91
C GLU A 320 92.32 -60.00 67.38
N GLU A 321 93.10 -60.82 66.69
CA GLU A 321 93.09 -60.87 65.22
C GLU A 321 91.82 -61.54 64.67
N THR A 322 91.35 -62.61 65.32
CA THR A 322 90.04 -63.21 65.00
C THR A 322 88.89 -62.25 65.28
N LEU A 323 88.89 -61.52 66.41
CA LEU A 323 87.91 -60.48 66.70
C LEU A 323 87.98 -59.31 65.71
N ARG A 324 89.16 -58.92 65.22
CA ARG A 324 89.29 -57.89 64.15
C ARG A 324 88.72 -58.38 62.82
N SER A 325 88.96 -59.63 62.46
CA SER A 325 88.38 -60.28 61.27
C SER A 325 86.86 -60.36 61.38
N GLU A 326 86.33 -60.80 62.53
CA GLU A 326 84.89 -60.85 62.82
C GLU A 326 84.26 -59.45 62.79
N LEU A 327 84.92 -58.44 63.36
CA LEU A 327 84.46 -57.05 63.32
C LEU A 327 84.50 -56.49 61.89
N GLY A 328 85.46 -56.89 61.07
CA GLY A 328 85.55 -56.58 59.64
C GLY A 328 84.37 -57.19 58.86
N ALA A 329 84.13 -58.49 59.06
CA ALA A 329 83.00 -59.20 58.48
C ALA A 329 81.64 -58.62 58.93
N GLN A 330 81.51 -58.22 60.20
CA GLN A 330 80.31 -57.55 60.72
C GLN A 330 80.11 -56.16 60.10
N ARG A 331 81.18 -55.39 59.87
CA ARG A 331 81.10 -54.09 59.19
C ARG A 331 80.72 -54.23 57.73
N GLU A 332 81.24 -55.25 57.04
CA GLU A 332 80.89 -55.55 55.65
C GLU A 332 79.44 -56.05 55.54
N LEU A 333 79.00 -56.89 56.47
CA LEU A 333 77.59 -57.31 56.54
C LEU A 333 76.69 -56.11 56.84
N ALA A 334 77.08 -55.22 57.75
CA ALA A 334 76.34 -54.00 58.06
C ALA A 334 76.31 -53.02 56.87
N SER A 335 77.36 -52.92 56.06
CA SER A 335 77.35 -52.09 54.85
C SER A 335 76.48 -52.69 53.75
N ARG A 336 76.53 -54.02 53.55
CA ARG A 336 75.63 -54.73 52.63
C ARG A 336 74.16 -54.55 53.03
N LEU A 337 73.81 -54.78 54.30
CA LEU A 337 72.44 -54.56 54.80
C LEU A 337 71.99 -53.09 54.67
N ARG A 338 72.89 -52.12 54.85
CA ARG A 338 72.56 -50.69 54.62
C ARG A 338 72.32 -50.39 53.15
N SER A 339 73.10 -50.99 52.25
CA SER A 339 72.92 -50.85 50.81
C SER A 339 71.60 -51.49 50.35
N GLU A 340 71.29 -52.68 50.84
CA GLU A 340 70.01 -53.37 50.57
C GLU A 340 68.81 -52.59 51.16
N LEU A 341 68.94 -52.05 52.37
CA LEU A 341 67.90 -51.18 52.93
C LEU A 341 67.72 -49.89 52.13
N ALA A 342 68.80 -49.33 51.57
CA ALA A 342 68.72 -48.16 50.70
C ALA A 342 68.07 -48.49 49.36
N SER A 343 68.39 -49.63 48.75
CA SER A 343 67.76 -50.05 47.49
C SER A 343 66.28 -50.36 47.66
N VAL A 344 65.91 -51.11 48.71
CA VAL A 344 64.49 -51.41 49.02
C VAL A 344 63.70 -50.14 49.33
N ARG A 345 64.32 -49.15 49.99
CA ARG A 345 63.68 -47.84 50.21
C ARG A 345 63.46 -47.09 48.91
N ALA A 346 64.46 -47.01 48.04
CA ALA A 346 64.34 -46.37 46.74
C ALA A 346 63.27 -47.04 45.87
N GLU A 347 63.25 -48.38 45.80
CA GLU A 347 62.21 -49.15 45.11
C GLU A 347 60.82 -48.89 45.71
N SER A 348 60.70 -48.76 47.03
CA SER A 348 59.43 -48.44 47.69
C SER A 348 58.95 -47.01 47.45
N GLU A 349 59.88 -46.06 47.30
CA GLU A 349 59.58 -44.66 46.98
C GLU A 349 59.15 -44.52 45.52
N GLU A 350 59.87 -45.16 44.59
CA GLU A 350 59.49 -45.21 43.17
C GLU A 350 58.12 -45.88 42.96
N ALA A 351 57.84 -46.97 43.68
CA ALA A 351 56.52 -47.61 43.64
C ALA A 351 55.41 -46.70 44.21
N ARG A 352 55.70 -45.90 45.24
CA ARG A 352 54.76 -44.91 45.79
C ARG A 352 54.49 -43.79 44.79
N GLU A 353 55.53 -43.21 44.19
CA GLU A 353 55.39 -42.16 43.19
C GLU A 353 54.59 -42.64 41.97
N MET A 354 54.84 -43.87 41.50
CA MET A 354 54.04 -44.46 40.43
C MET A 354 52.57 -44.66 40.81
N LEU A 355 52.29 -45.10 42.04
CA LEU A 355 50.91 -45.25 42.52
C LEU A 355 50.22 -43.90 42.68
N GLU A 356 50.92 -42.87 43.16
CA GLU A 356 50.40 -41.51 43.26
C GLU A 356 50.10 -40.91 41.89
N ALA A 357 51.01 -41.06 40.92
CA ALA A 357 50.78 -40.64 39.54
C ALA A 357 49.58 -41.36 38.91
N ARG A 358 49.42 -42.67 39.19
CA ARG A 358 48.26 -43.45 38.73
C ARG A 358 46.96 -43.02 39.41
N LEU A 359 46.97 -42.71 40.70
CA LEU A 359 45.81 -42.19 41.42
C LEU A 359 45.39 -40.82 40.89
N GLU A 360 46.35 -39.95 40.59
CA GLU A 360 46.07 -38.63 40.03
C GLU A 360 45.52 -38.74 38.59
N GLY A 361 46.08 -39.64 37.78
CA GLY A 361 45.52 -39.98 36.47
C GLY A 361 44.08 -40.50 36.56
N LEU A 362 43.82 -41.43 37.49
CA LEU A 362 42.46 -41.95 37.71
C LEU A 362 41.49 -40.87 38.20
N ARG A 363 41.92 -39.97 39.10
CA ARG A 363 41.11 -38.83 39.54
C ARG A 363 40.76 -37.89 38.39
N SER A 364 41.72 -37.57 37.54
CA SER A 364 41.49 -36.76 36.34
C SER A 364 40.49 -37.41 35.40
N THR A 365 40.63 -38.72 35.14
CA THR A 365 39.65 -39.45 34.32
C THR A 365 38.26 -39.51 34.95
N LEU A 366 38.18 -39.69 36.28
CA LEU A 366 36.90 -39.69 37.00
C LEU A 366 36.20 -38.32 36.88
N ALA A 367 36.93 -37.23 37.14
CA ALA A 367 36.42 -35.88 36.99
C ALA A 367 35.94 -35.59 35.56
N ALA A 368 36.69 -36.04 34.55
CA ALA A 368 36.28 -35.92 33.15
C ALA A 368 35.00 -36.73 32.86
N THR A 369 34.88 -37.95 33.40
CA THR A 369 33.66 -38.76 33.24
C THR A 369 32.46 -38.17 33.97
N GLU A 370 32.65 -37.59 35.16
CA GLU A 370 31.59 -36.91 35.92
C GLU A 370 31.11 -35.66 35.19
N GLN A 371 32.03 -34.87 34.61
CA GLN A 371 31.68 -33.72 33.77
C GLN A 371 30.93 -34.15 32.51
N HIS A 372 31.37 -35.24 31.86
CA HIS A 372 30.68 -35.78 30.70
C HIS A 372 29.28 -36.32 31.06
N ALA A 373 29.16 -37.03 32.18
CA ALA A 373 27.87 -37.51 32.68
C ALA A 373 26.91 -36.35 33.00
N ALA A 374 27.39 -35.30 33.68
CA ALA A 374 26.60 -34.11 33.97
C ALA A 374 26.18 -33.37 32.68
N ALA A 375 27.05 -33.30 31.67
CA ALA A 375 26.71 -32.75 30.36
C ALA A 375 25.64 -33.58 29.65
N VAL A 376 25.76 -34.91 29.67
CA VAL A 376 24.76 -35.82 29.10
C VAL A 376 23.43 -35.75 29.86
N GLU A 377 23.43 -35.61 31.18
CA GLU A 377 22.22 -35.40 31.98
C GLU A 377 21.56 -34.06 31.66
N GLN A 378 22.33 -32.98 31.47
CA GLN A 378 21.81 -31.70 31.01
C GLN A 378 21.24 -31.79 29.59
N GLU A 379 21.91 -32.50 28.68
CA GLU A 379 21.39 -32.76 27.34
C GLU A 379 20.13 -33.61 27.38
N LEU A 380 20.05 -34.61 28.27
CA LEU A 380 18.87 -35.46 28.44
C LEU A 380 17.71 -34.69 29.07
N ALA A 381 17.98 -33.78 30.01
CA ALA A 381 16.98 -32.89 30.60
C ALA A 381 16.53 -31.78 29.62
N ALA A 382 17.40 -31.37 28.70
CA ALA A 382 17.09 -30.44 27.63
C ALA A 382 16.34 -31.11 26.46
N ARG A 383 16.33 -32.45 26.37
CA ARG A 383 15.52 -33.15 25.37
C ARG A 383 14.03 -32.99 25.70
N PRO A 384 13.20 -32.69 24.68
CA PRO A 384 11.76 -32.59 24.88
C PRO A 384 11.20 -33.91 25.45
N THR A 385 10.33 -33.81 26.46
CA THR A 385 9.67 -34.99 27.03
C THR A 385 8.82 -35.70 25.97
N GLN A 386 8.54 -37.00 26.14
CA GLN A 386 7.69 -37.75 25.19
C GLN A 386 6.34 -37.06 24.93
N SER A 387 5.75 -36.44 25.95
CA SER A 387 4.54 -35.62 25.80
C SER A 387 4.76 -34.40 24.91
N GLN A 388 5.89 -33.71 25.02
CA GLN A 388 6.22 -32.56 24.17
C GLN A 388 6.51 -32.99 22.72
N LEU A 389 7.09 -34.18 22.52
CA LEU A 389 7.27 -34.77 21.19
C LEU A 389 5.92 -35.22 20.58
N GLU A 390 5.01 -35.75 21.38
CA GLU A 390 3.64 -36.08 20.97
C GLU A 390 2.84 -34.83 20.63
N ASP A 391 2.93 -33.78 21.45
CA ASP A 391 2.33 -32.47 21.21
C ASP A 391 2.90 -31.83 19.95
N LEU A 392 4.23 -31.86 19.76
CA LEU A 392 4.87 -31.38 18.54
C LEU A 392 4.47 -32.21 17.31
N ARG A 393 4.34 -33.53 17.42
CA ARG A 393 3.84 -34.40 16.34
C ARG A 393 2.38 -34.13 16.02
N GLN A 394 1.55 -33.85 17.02
CA GLN A 394 0.16 -33.48 16.84
C GLN A 394 0.04 -32.09 16.21
N GLN A 395 0.87 -31.13 16.64
CA GLN A 395 1.01 -29.82 16.00
C GLN A 395 1.53 -29.94 14.57
N LEU A 396 2.49 -30.84 14.28
CA LEU A 396 2.97 -31.14 12.93
C LEU A 396 1.90 -31.78 12.06
N ARG A 397 1.09 -32.70 12.61
CA ARG A 397 -0.03 -33.32 11.90
C ARG A 397 -1.13 -32.31 11.58
N VAL A 398 -1.41 -31.39 12.51
CA VAL A 398 -2.33 -30.27 12.31
C VAL A 398 -1.75 -29.27 11.30
N LEU A 399 -0.46 -28.93 11.39
CA LEU A 399 0.23 -28.07 10.41
C LEU A 399 0.34 -28.73 9.03
N GLN A 400 0.48 -30.05 8.94
CA GLN A 400 0.50 -30.78 7.69
C GLN A 400 -0.89 -30.83 7.06
N ALA A 401 -1.95 -30.97 7.86
CA ALA A 401 -3.34 -30.85 7.41
C ALA A 401 -3.71 -29.41 6.99
N ILE A 402 -3.07 -28.39 7.58
CA ILE A 402 -3.28 -26.98 7.23
C ILE A 402 -2.39 -26.54 6.03
N GLY A 403 -1.17 -27.08 5.93
CA GLY A 403 -0.18 -26.75 4.89
C GLY A 403 -0.42 -27.49 3.58
N TYR A 404 -0.99 -28.69 3.63
CA TYR A 404 -1.53 -29.39 2.47
C TYR A 404 -3.04 -29.50 2.62
N ASN A 405 -3.75 -28.56 2.00
CA ASN A 405 -5.19 -28.64 1.79
C ASN A 405 -5.50 -29.80 0.82
N SER A 406 -5.31 -31.04 1.27
CA SER A 406 -5.61 -32.25 0.52
C SER A 406 -7.11 -32.49 0.59
N LEU A 407 -7.86 -31.80 -0.28
CA LEU A 407 -9.11 -32.34 -0.77
C LEU A 407 -8.77 -33.47 -1.75
N ASP A 408 -9.01 -34.68 -1.26
CA ASP A 408 -9.45 -35.90 -1.97
C ASP A 408 -8.67 -36.36 -3.21
N VAL A 409 -7.88 -37.45 -3.04
CA VAL A 409 -7.78 -38.51 -4.05
C VAL A 409 -7.65 -39.87 -3.36
N GLU A 410 -8.68 -40.69 -3.58
CA GLU A 410 -8.72 -42.17 -3.57
C GLU A 410 -8.68 -42.90 -2.21
N GLY A 411 -9.87 -43.29 -1.77
CA GLY A 411 -10.11 -44.29 -0.75
C GLY A 411 -11.42 -45.02 -0.99
N ASP A 412 -11.62 -45.53 -2.22
CA ASP A 412 -12.57 -46.60 -2.51
C ASP A 412 -11.76 -47.74 -3.14
N GLU A 413 -11.34 -48.71 -2.33
CA GLU A 413 -11.55 -50.14 -2.58
C GLU A 413 -11.38 -50.92 -1.26
N GLU A 414 -12.27 -51.90 -1.09
CA GLU A 414 -12.26 -53.01 -0.11
C GLU A 414 -12.96 -52.82 1.26
N ASP A 415 -14.29 -52.97 1.22
CA ASP A 415 -15.10 -53.75 2.19
C ASP A 415 -14.62 -55.24 2.23
N PRO A 416 -14.99 -56.15 3.19
CA PRO A 416 -15.98 -56.04 4.27
C PRO A 416 -15.61 -56.75 5.60
N SER A 417 -16.48 -56.61 6.62
CA SER A 417 -16.87 -57.62 7.64
C SER A 417 -16.83 -57.12 9.09
N ALA A 418 -17.98 -56.74 9.63
CA ALA A 418 -18.68 -57.51 10.68
C ALA A 418 -19.78 -56.66 11.33
N ALA A 419 -21.01 -57.13 11.19
CA ALA A 419 -22.20 -56.77 11.97
C ALA A 419 -21.97 -56.96 13.49
N GLY A 420 -22.70 -56.35 14.42
CA GLY A 420 -23.89 -55.51 14.37
C GLY A 420 -24.52 -55.41 15.78
N ALA A 421 -25.43 -54.44 15.93
CA ALA A 421 -26.46 -54.27 16.98
C ALA A 421 -26.00 -54.01 18.44
N GLY A 422 -26.57 -53.07 19.21
CA GLY A 422 -27.67 -52.14 18.98
C GLY A 422 -28.05 -51.38 20.28
N GLN A 423 -28.91 -50.37 20.11
CA GLN A 423 -29.81 -49.73 21.10
C GLN A 423 -29.23 -48.86 22.23
N GLY A 424 -29.56 -47.56 22.18
CA GLY A 424 -29.69 -46.69 23.37
C GLY A 424 -31.01 -46.96 24.13
N PRO A 425 -31.49 -46.10 25.05
CA PRO A 425 -31.01 -44.77 25.48
C PRO A 425 -31.00 -44.59 27.03
N SER A 426 -30.76 -43.34 27.51
CA SER A 426 -31.43 -42.72 28.70
C SER A 426 -30.53 -42.13 29.81
N PHE A 427 -30.70 -40.80 30.00
CA PHE A 427 -30.77 -39.99 31.24
C PHE A 427 -29.86 -40.26 32.48
N GLY A 428 -29.14 -39.19 32.88
CA GLY A 428 -29.46 -38.48 34.12
C GLY A 428 -28.54 -38.62 35.36
N HIS A 429 -28.17 -37.46 35.92
CA HIS A 429 -27.57 -37.19 37.25
C HIS A 429 -26.09 -37.59 37.43
N GLY A 430 -25.17 -36.75 37.92
CA GLY A 430 -25.29 -35.56 38.78
C GLY A 430 -24.62 -35.88 40.12
N ALA A 431 -23.38 -35.43 40.34
CA ALA A 431 -22.81 -35.29 41.69
C ALA A 431 -21.57 -34.39 41.66
N ALA A 432 -21.73 -33.17 42.16
CA ALA A 432 -20.67 -32.30 42.63
C ALA A 432 -20.28 -32.68 44.08
N GLY A 433 -19.02 -32.44 44.44
CA GLY A 433 -18.49 -32.50 45.81
C GLY A 433 -16.96 -32.57 45.80
N THR A 434 -16.24 -31.46 45.63
CA THR A 434 -15.66 -30.56 46.67
C THR A 434 -14.57 -31.15 47.56
N GLY A 435 -13.38 -30.52 47.54
CA GLY A 435 -12.31 -30.65 48.54
C GLY A 435 -10.90 -30.71 47.90
N ALA A 436 -10.30 -29.60 47.49
CA ALA A 436 -9.39 -28.76 48.28
C ALA A 436 -7.97 -29.35 48.47
N GLY A 437 -6.95 -28.70 47.91
CA GLY A 437 -5.54 -29.03 48.21
C GLY A 437 -4.47 -28.50 47.25
N SER A 438 -4.30 -27.18 47.19
CA SER A 438 -3.04 -26.43 46.97
C SER A 438 -1.84 -27.12 46.28
N HIS A 439 -1.48 -26.66 45.07
CA HIS A 439 -0.09 -26.24 44.80
C HIS A 439 0.00 -25.25 43.63
N ARG A 440 1.03 -24.41 43.73
CA ARG A 440 1.28 -23.13 43.09
C ARG A 440 1.91 -23.28 41.69
N GLY A 441 1.50 -22.45 40.73
CA GLY A 441 2.35 -21.97 39.63
C GLY A 441 2.09 -22.54 38.23
N LEU A 442 1.55 -21.68 37.36
CA LEU A 442 1.99 -21.36 35.97
C LEU A 442 0.78 -20.96 35.11
N GLY A 443 0.96 -19.89 34.33
CA GLY A 443 -0.09 -19.11 33.70
C GLY A 443 -0.77 -19.74 32.47
N ALA A 444 -2.10 -19.62 32.48
CA ALA A 444 -3.04 -19.38 31.37
C ALA A 444 -2.99 -20.22 30.07
N PRO A 445 -4.00 -21.09 29.82
CA PRO A 445 -4.24 -21.76 28.54
C PRO A 445 -5.11 -20.88 27.61
N GLY A 446 -4.54 -19.80 27.06
CA GLY A 446 -5.30 -18.91 26.16
C GLY A 446 -4.47 -18.00 25.25
N SER A 447 -3.14 -18.03 25.33
CA SER A 447 -2.29 -17.09 24.58
C SER A 447 -1.89 -17.62 23.20
N LEU A 448 -1.59 -18.90 23.06
CA LEU A 448 -1.07 -19.46 21.81
C LEU A 448 -2.20 -19.75 20.81
N GLU A 449 -3.28 -20.39 21.28
CA GLU A 449 -4.46 -20.69 20.47
C GLU A 449 -5.14 -19.41 19.96
N ALA A 450 -5.27 -18.38 20.81
CA ALA A 450 -5.81 -17.09 20.41
C ALA A 450 -4.89 -16.37 19.39
N MET A 451 -3.57 -16.47 19.54
CA MET A 451 -2.61 -15.88 18.60
C MET A 451 -2.60 -16.62 17.26
N LEU A 452 -2.75 -17.94 17.27
CA LEU A 452 -2.86 -18.76 16.07
C LEU A 452 -4.19 -18.54 15.35
N LEU A 453 -5.31 -18.43 16.07
CA LEU A 453 -6.61 -18.05 15.49
C LEU A 453 -6.57 -16.64 14.90
N SER A 454 -5.91 -15.69 15.58
CA SER A 454 -5.72 -14.34 15.06
C SER A 454 -4.88 -14.34 13.78
N LYS A 455 -3.81 -15.15 13.74
CA LYS A 455 -2.92 -15.24 12.57
C LYS A 455 -3.58 -16.00 11.42
N ASN A 456 -4.36 -17.03 11.71
CA ASN A 456 -5.16 -17.77 10.72
C ASN A 456 -6.23 -16.85 10.09
N ARG A 457 -7.01 -16.11 10.91
CA ARG A 457 -7.95 -15.10 10.40
C ARG A 457 -7.26 -13.99 9.59
N HIS A 458 -6.05 -13.59 10.00
CA HIS A 458 -5.27 -12.61 9.26
C HIS A 458 -4.81 -13.14 7.90
N LEU A 459 -4.31 -14.38 7.84
CA LEU A 459 -3.92 -15.03 6.59
C LEU A 459 -5.13 -15.33 5.69
N GLU A 460 -6.30 -15.68 6.26
CA GLU A 460 -7.56 -15.80 5.53
C GLU A 460 -7.99 -14.43 4.96
N HIS A 461 -7.81 -13.35 5.72
CA HIS A 461 -8.05 -12.00 5.24
C HIS A 461 -7.08 -11.60 4.12
N GLU A 462 -5.79 -11.90 4.26
CA GLU A 462 -4.80 -11.64 3.21
C GLU A 462 -5.07 -12.48 1.94
N LEU A 463 -5.47 -13.73 2.10
CA LEU A 463 -5.85 -14.61 0.99
C LEU A 463 -7.11 -14.08 0.28
N THR A 464 -8.11 -13.63 1.02
CA THR A 464 -9.34 -13.04 0.44
C THR A 464 -9.05 -11.71 -0.25
N MET A 465 -8.21 -10.85 0.33
CA MET A 465 -7.75 -9.61 -0.29
C MET A 465 -6.92 -9.88 -1.55
N ALA A 466 -6.04 -10.88 -1.55
CA ALA A 466 -5.28 -11.27 -2.73
C ALA A 466 -6.19 -11.80 -3.84
N LYS A 467 -7.20 -12.60 -3.49
CA LYS A 467 -8.22 -13.08 -4.44
C LYS A 467 -9.04 -11.93 -5.04
N LEU A 468 -9.44 -10.96 -4.23
CA LEU A 468 -10.12 -9.74 -4.68
C LEU A 468 -9.25 -8.95 -5.65
N LYS A 469 -7.98 -8.70 -5.31
CA LYS A 469 -7.02 -8.03 -6.21
C LYS A 469 -6.86 -8.76 -7.55
N VAL A 470 -6.85 -10.09 -7.55
CA VAL A 470 -6.80 -10.88 -8.80
C VAL A 470 -8.07 -10.69 -9.64
N VAL A 471 -9.24 -10.60 -9.01
CA VAL A 471 -10.51 -10.31 -9.71
C VAL A 471 -10.52 -8.89 -10.25
N ASP A 472 -10.07 -7.91 -9.47
CA ASP A 472 -9.99 -6.50 -9.89
C ASP A 472 -9.06 -6.33 -11.09
N VAL A 473 -7.85 -6.92 -11.04
CA VAL A 473 -6.89 -6.89 -12.15
C VAL A 473 -7.43 -7.61 -13.39
N ARG A 474 -8.17 -8.72 -13.22
CA ARG A 474 -8.84 -9.39 -14.35
C ARG A 474 -9.92 -8.49 -14.96
N GLN A 475 -10.72 -7.83 -14.13
CA GLN A 475 -11.76 -6.92 -14.60
C GLN A 475 -11.15 -5.70 -15.32
N GLU A 476 -10.02 -5.17 -14.83
CA GLU A 476 -9.26 -4.12 -15.51
C GLU A 476 -8.70 -4.59 -16.86
N ALA A 477 -8.19 -5.83 -16.92
CA ALA A 477 -7.72 -6.44 -18.17
C ALA A 477 -8.86 -6.63 -19.18
N ASP A 478 -10.03 -7.10 -18.73
CA ASP A 478 -11.22 -7.27 -19.57
C ASP A 478 -11.72 -5.90 -20.10
N GLN A 479 -11.72 -4.87 -19.26
CA GLN A 479 -12.06 -3.50 -19.67
C GLN A 479 -11.03 -2.90 -20.63
N ALA A 480 -9.74 -3.21 -20.46
CA ALA A 480 -8.70 -2.81 -21.40
C ALA A 480 -8.86 -3.51 -22.75
N ALA A 481 -9.15 -4.82 -22.73
CA ALA A 481 -9.42 -5.59 -23.95
C ALA A 481 -10.66 -5.08 -24.69
N ALA A 482 -11.75 -4.76 -23.99
CA ALA A 482 -12.94 -4.16 -24.59
C ALA A 482 -12.62 -2.80 -25.26
N ARG A 483 -11.82 -1.95 -24.61
CA ARG A 483 -11.39 -0.67 -25.19
C ARG A 483 -10.53 -0.84 -26.44
N VAL A 484 -9.68 -1.87 -26.49
CA VAL A 484 -8.90 -2.18 -27.71
C VAL A 484 -9.82 -2.54 -28.86
N VAL A 485 -10.84 -3.39 -28.62
CA VAL A 485 -11.83 -3.75 -29.65
C VAL A 485 -12.61 -2.53 -30.13
N ASP A 486 -13.04 -1.64 -29.23
CA ASP A 486 -13.74 -0.41 -29.60
C ASP A 486 -12.86 0.52 -30.44
N LEU A 487 -11.58 0.66 -30.08
CA LEU A 487 -10.62 1.47 -30.83
C LEU A 487 -10.29 0.87 -32.20
N GLU A 488 -10.19 -0.45 -32.30
CA GLU A 488 -10.02 -1.15 -33.58
C GLU A 488 -11.25 -0.96 -34.50
N ALA A 489 -12.46 -0.99 -33.94
CA ALA A 489 -13.68 -0.71 -34.68
C ALA A 489 -13.73 0.75 -35.17
N GLN A 490 -13.38 1.72 -34.33
CA GLN A 490 -13.28 3.13 -34.73
C GLN A 490 -12.22 3.36 -35.80
N LEU A 491 -11.07 2.67 -35.70
CA LEU A 491 -10.03 2.74 -36.72
C LEU A 491 -10.52 2.18 -38.05
N ALA A 492 -11.23 1.05 -38.04
CA ALA A 492 -11.82 0.47 -39.24
C ALA A 492 -12.86 1.40 -39.88
N GLU A 493 -13.70 2.05 -39.07
CA GLU A 493 -14.67 3.05 -39.54
C GLU A 493 -13.97 4.25 -40.16
N GLN A 494 -12.94 4.80 -39.50
CA GLN A 494 -12.14 5.90 -40.03
C GLN A 494 -11.44 5.54 -41.35
N VAL A 495 -10.85 4.35 -41.45
CA VAL A 495 -10.24 3.87 -42.69
C VAL A 495 -11.28 3.75 -43.80
N SER A 496 -12.49 3.27 -43.49
CA SER A 496 -13.58 3.17 -44.47
C SER A 496 -14.06 4.54 -44.96
N LEU A 497 -14.16 5.52 -44.04
CA LEU A 497 -14.55 6.89 -44.34
C LEU A 497 -13.47 7.59 -45.18
N VAL A 498 -12.20 7.42 -44.83
CA VAL A 498 -11.07 7.94 -45.63
C VAL A 498 -11.12 7.36 -47.03
N ARG A 499 -11.35 6.05 -47.17
CA ARG A 499 -11.51 5.40 -48.48
C ARG A 499 -12.68 5.98 -49.29
N GLN A 500 -13.83 6.23 -48.64
CA GLN A 500 -14.99 6.87 -49.28
C GLN A 500 -14.68 8.31 -49.70
N LEU A 501 -14.02 9.09 -48.84
CA LEU A 501 -13.62 10.46 -49.17
C LEU A 501 -12.60 10.49 -50.31
N GLU A 502 -11.67 9.52 -50.37
CA GLU A 502 -10.75 9.36 -51.49
C GLU A 502 -11.49 9.00 -52.78
N GLU A 503 -12.47 8.09 -52.74
CA GLU A 503 -13.33 7.76 -53.87
C GLU A 503 -14.16 8.97 -54.33
N ASP A 504 -14.74 9.73 -53.41
CA ASP A 504 -15.53 10.93 -53.69
C ASP A 504 -14.68 12.07 -54.25
N LEU A 505 -13.45 12.25 -53.75
CA LEU A 505 -12.50 13.23 -54.30
C LEU A 505 -12.03 12.83 -55.70
N LEU A 506 -11.80 11.54 -55.94
CA LEU A 506 -11.49 11.04 -57.28
C LEU A 506 -12.69 11.20 -58.23
N ALA A 507 -13.91 10.97 -57.75
CA ALA A 507 -15.14 11.19 -58.50
C ALA A 507 -15.38 12.68 -58.80
N SER A 508 -15.16 13.55 -57.82
CA SER A 508 -15.24 15.01 -57.97
C SER A 508 -14.20 15.52 -58.97
N ARG A 509 -12.96 15.03 -58.89
CA ARG A 509 -11.89 15.39 -59.84
C ARG A 509 -12.17 14.87 -61.24
N ALA A 510 -12.76 13.68 -61.36
CA ALA A 510 -13.22 13.15 -62.64
C ALA A 510 -14.43 13.93 -63.19
N ALA A 511 -15.33 14.41 -62.33
CA ALA A 511 -16.44 15.28 -62.69
C ALA A 511 -15.96 16.67 -63.12
N GLU A 512 -14.98 17.27 -62.43
CA GLU A 512 -14.30 18.51 -62.81
C GLU A 512 -13.57 18.35 -64.15
N GLN A 513 -12.88 17.23 -64.39
CA GLN A 513 -12.26 16.94 -65.68
C GLN A 513 -13.31 16.76 -66.80
N ARG A 514 -14.48 16.18 -66.50
CA ARG A 514 -15.60 16.08 -67.46
C ARG A 514 -16.25 17.44 -67.72
N LEU A 515 -16.40 18.30 -66.71
CA LEU A 515 -16.92 19.66 -66.84
C LEU A 515 -15.95 20.54 -67.64
N ALA A 516 -14.64 20.41 -67.38
CA ALA A 516 -13.58 21.07 -68.14
C ALA A 516 -13.50 20.56 -69.59
N ALA A 517 -13.84 19.29 -69.85
CA ALA A 517 -13.90 18.73 -71.20
C ALA A 517 -15.19 19.06 -71.97
N THR A 518 -16.23 19.59 -71.33
CA THR A 518 -17.55 19.84 -71.95
C THR A 518 -18.03 21.29 -71.96
N GLY A 519 -17.26 22.26 -71.46
CA GLY A 519 -17.75 23.64 -71.29
C GLY A 519 -16.78 24.76 -71.65
N SER A 520 -16.61 25.01 -72.95
CA SER A 520 -16.25 26.34 -73.46
C SER A 520 -17.49 27.24 -73.42
N GLY A 521 -17.51 28.22 -72.51
CA GLY A 521 -18.27 29.47 -72.62
C GLY A 521 -19.67 29.51 -71.97
N GLY A 522 -19.91 30.55 -71.16
CA GLY A 522 -21.23 31.18 -71.04
C GLY A 522 -21.92 31.20 -69.66
N ALA A 523 -21.64 32.25 -68.89
CA ALA A 523 -22.53 33.08 -68.05
C ALA A 523 -23.70 32.49 -67.21
N ALA A 524 -23.69 32.88 -65.92
CA ALA A 524 -24.74 33.62 -65.19
C ALA A 524 -25.32 33.01 -63.89
N ALA A 525 -25.17 33.83 -62.83
CA ALA A 525 -26.20 34.24 -61.85
C ALA A 525 -26.36 33.51 -60.50
N ALA A 526 -26.66 34.35 -59.50
CA ALA A 526 -27.33 34.10 -58.20
C ALA A 526 -26.44 33.52 -57.08
N ILE A 527 -26.36 33.99 -55.83
CA ILE A 527 -27.12 34.95 -55.00
C ILE A 527 -26.19 35.40 -53.87
N GLY A 528 -26.29 36.66 -53.45
CA GLY A 528 -25.62 37.18 -52.25
C GLY A 528 -26.42 36.95 -50.96
N MET A 529 -25.68 36.81 -49.85
CA MET A 529 -26.09 37.09 -48.45
C MET A 529 -24.78 37.02 -47.63
N GLY A 530 -24.25 38.13 -47.11
CA GLY A 530 -24.63 38.74 -45.83
C GLY A 530 -23.55 38.42 -44.78
N SER A 531 -22.54 39.29 -44.62
CA SER A 531 -22.38 40.22 -43.49
C SER A 531 -22.04 39.58 -42.13
N ALA A 532 -20.79 39.77 -41.66
CA ALA A 532 -20.47 40.09 -40.26
C ALA A 532 -18.97 40.45 -40.08
N SER A 533 -18.74 41.76 -40.02
CA SER A 533 -17.75 42.52 -39.24
C SER A 533 -16.68 41.82 -38.35
N SER A 534 -15.42 42.19 -38.65
CA SER A 534 -14.35 42.71 -37.75
C SER A 534 -13.54 41.77 -36.83
N PRO A 535 -12.36 42.20 -36.29
CA PRO A 535 -11.19 42.79 -36.98
C PRO A 535 -9.86 42.24 -36.38
N ASN A 536 -8.94 41.72 -37.19
CA ASN A 536 -7.50 41.79 -36.88
C ASN A 536 -6.71 41.09 -37.99
N VAL A 537 -5.73 41.81 -38.53
CA VAL A 537 -4.33 41.39 -38.72
C VAL A 537 -3.72 42.50 -39.57
N ALA A 538 -3.22 43.51 -38.86
CA ALA A 538 -2.16 44.34 -39.37
C ALA A 538 -0.87 43.51 -39.41
N GLY A 539 -0.11 43.67 -40.50
CA GLY A 539 1.29 43.28 -40.57
C GLY A 539 1.53 41.94 -41.24
N LEU A 540 1.75 41.96 -42.56
CA LEU A 540 3.00 41.53 -43.21
C LEU A 540 2.78 41.41 -44.72
N VAL A 541 2.87 42.52 -45.46
CA VAL A 541 3.12 42.47 -46.91
C VAL A 541 4.19 43.52 -47.22
N GLY A 542 5.36 43.02 -47.59
CA GLY A 542 6.50 43.84 -48.00
C GLY A 542 7.58 42.94 -48.57
N GLY A 543 7.39 42.46 -49.80
CA GLY A 543 8.45 41.77 -50.55
C GLY A 543 7.97 41.07 -51.82
N ALA A 544 8.43 41.60 -52.97
CA ALA A 544 8.56 40.97 -54.29
C ALA A 544 7.25 40.60 -55.03
N ALA A 545 6.87 41.30 -56.11
CA ALA A 545 7.43 41.31 -57.48
C ALA A 545 6.75 40.27 -58.40
N GLY A 546 5.95 40.80 -59.34
CA GLY A 546 5.85 40.34 -60.73
C GLY A 546 5.09 39.05 -61.06
N GLY A 547 4.05 39.19 -61.89
CA GLY A 547 3.72 38.21 -62.94
C GLY A 547 2.44 37.39 -62.75
N ASP A 548 1.55 37.54 -63.73
CA ASP A 548 0.47 36.64 -64.17
C ASP A 548 -0.76 36.37 -63.29
N ALA A 549 -1.90 36.44 -63.96
CA ALA A 549 -3.27 36.43 -63.45
C ALA A 549 -3.79 35.04 -63.02
N ASP A 550 -2.93 34.18 -62.47
CA ASP A 550 -3.26 32.82 -62.00
C ASP A 550 -2.88 32.58 -60.50
N ASP A 551 -2.18 33.52 -59.85
CA ASP A 551 -1.66 33.37 -58.47
C ASP A 551 -2.69 33.69 -57.37
N GLY A 552 -3.85 34.26 -57.70
CA GLY A 552 -4.89 34.66 -56.74
C GLY A 552 -5.53 33.47 -56.01
N ASP A 553 -5.87 32.41 -56.73
CA ASP A 553 -6.47 31.19 -56.16
C ASP A 553 -5.42 30.34 -55.44
N ALA A 554 -4.18 30.28 -55.93
CA ALA A 554 -3.07 29.59 -55.26
C ALA A 554 -2.62 30.30 -53.97
N SER A 555 -2.74 31.63 -53.91
CA SER A 555 -2.54 32.46 -52.71
C SER A 555 -3.65 32.23 -51.69
N MET A 556 -4.92 32.23 -52.12
CA MET A 556 -6.07 31.97 -51.24
C MET A 556 -6.02 30.56 -50.64
N LEU A 557 -5.69 29.54 -51.44
CA LEU A 557 -5.52 28.17 -50.97
C LEU A 557 -4.35 28.03 -49.98
N ARG A 558 -3.24 28.74 -50.17
CA ARG A 558 -2.14 28.77 -49.19
C ARG A 558 -2.56 29.41 -47.86
N VAL A 559 -3.33 30.49 -47.90
CA VAL A 559 -3.87 31.14 -46.70
C VAL A 559 -4.88 30.24 -45.98
N LEU A 560 -5.78 29.58 -46.71
CA LEU A 560 -6.76 28.65 -46.15
C LEU A 560 -6.09 27.40 -45.56
N CYS A 561 -5.06 26.86 -46.21
CA CYS A 561 -4.23 25.79 -45.65
C CYS A 561 -3.53 26.23 -44.36
N ALA A 562 -2.92 27.42 -44.34
CA ALA A 562 -2.29 27.95 -43.12
C ALA A 562 -3.29 28.21 -41.98
N GLN A 563 -4.50 28.65 -42.29
CA GLN A 563 -5.59 28.81 -41.32
C GLN A 563 -6.08 27.47 -40.79
N ARG A 564 -6.28 26.48 -41.66
CA ARG A 564 -6.63 25.10 -41.30
C ARG A 564 -5.55 24.49 -40.41
N ASP A 565 -4.28 24.69 -40.74
CA ASP A 565 -3.17 24.11 -39.99
C ASP A 565 -3.03 24.77 -38.60
N ARG A 566 -3.31 26.08 -38.48
CA ARG A 566 -3.46 26.76 -37.19
C ARG A 566 -4.65 26.27 -36.37
N LEU A 567 -5.79 26.01 -37.02
CA LEU A 567 -6.97 25.46 -36.34
C LEU A 567 -6.69 24.04 -35.85
N ARG A 568 -6.03 23.20 -36.66
CA ARG A 568 -5.60 21.85 -36.27
C ARG A 568 -4.63 21.88 -35.09
N ALA A 569 -3.65 22.78 -35.10
CA ALA A 569 -2.74 22.97 -33.98
C ALA A 569 -3.49 23.36 -32.69
N ARG A 570 -4.43 24.32 -32.77
CA ARG A 570 -5.26 24.69 -31.62
C ARG A 570 -6.17 23.57 -31.13
N CYS A 571 -6.75 22.77 -32.04
CA CYS A 571 -7.54 21.60 -31.64
C CYS A 571 -6.67 20.58 -30.92
N HIS A 572 -5.45 20.34 -31.40
CA HIS A 572 -4.50 19.44 -30.76
C HIS A 572 -4.08 19.95 -29.37
N ASP A 573 -3.73 21.23 -29.24
CA ASP A 573 -3.40 21.85 -27.95
C ASP A 573 -4.58 21.74 -26.97
N LEU A 574 -5.81 21.97 -27.43
CA LEU A 574 -7.02 21.82 -26.60
C LEU A 574 -7.31 20.36 -26.22
N GLU A 575 -7.00 19.40 -27.09
CA GLU A 575 -7.10 17.97 -26.78
C GLU A 575 -6.06 17.56 -25.73
N GLU A 576 -4.83 18.06 -25.82
CA GLU A 576 -3.79 17.88 -24.80
C GLU A 576 -4.20 18.51 -23.46
N GLU A 577 -4.75 19.73 -23.47
CA GLU A 577 -5.28 20.36 -22.26
C GLU A 577 -6.45 19.57 -21.65
N LEU A 578 -7.36 19.03 -22.48
CA LEU A 578 -8.46 18.19 -22.02
C LEU A 578 -7.98 16.88 -21.41
N THR A 579 -6.98 16.22 -22.02
CA THR A 579 -6.41 14.99 -21.48
C THR A 579 -5.68 15.25 -20.17
N ARG A 580 -4.94 16.36 -20.08
CA ARG A 580 -4.29 16.82 -18.84
C ARG A 580 -5.31 17.11 -17.74
N LEU A 581 -6.36 17.89 -18.02
CA LEU A 581 -7.41 18.21 -17.04
C LEU A 581 -8.16 16.95 -16.58
N ARG A 582 -8.37 15.98 -17.48
CA ARG A 582 -8.94 14.67 -17.11
C ARG A 582 -8.02 13.89 -16.17
N ALA A 583 -6.71 13.90 -16.38
CA ALA A 583 -5.75 13.27 -15.48
C ALA A 583 -5.67 13.98 -14.12
N GLU A 584 -5.74 15.31 -14.08
CA GLU A 584 -5.83 16.06 -12.82
C GLU A 584 -7.14 15.77 -12.08
N LEU A 585 -8.26 15.62 -12.79
CA LEU A 585 -9.55 15.22 -12.21
C LEU A 585 -9.50 13.80 -11.60
N THR A 586 -8.85 12.85 -12.25
CA THR A 586 -8.73 11.48 -11.70
C THR A 586 -7.81 11.46 -10.48
N ALA A 587 -6.69 12.19 -10.51
CA ALA A 587 -5.77 12.32 -9.38
C ALA A 587 -6.43 13.01 -8.17
N THR A 588 -7.18 14.09 -8.38
CA THR A 588 -7.90 14.77 -7.29
C THR A 588 -9.02 13.90 -6.72
N LYS A 589 -9.71 13.11 -7.56
CA LYS A 589 -10.71 12.13 -7.10
C LYS A 589 -10.08 11.02 -6.26
N SER A 590 -8.94 10.48 -6.66
CA SER A 590 -8.26 9.43 -5.88
C SER A 590 -7.73 9.97 -4.55
N ALA A 591 -7.15 11.18 -4.54
CA ALA A 591 -6.73 11.87 -3.31
C ALA A 591 -7.91 12.13 -2.36
N ALA A 592 -9.07 12.55 -2.89
CA ALA A 592 -10.29 12.73 -2.10
C ALA A 592 -10.84 11.40 -1.56
N ALA A 593 -10.67 10.28 -2.27
CA ALA A 593 -11.04 8.96 -1.79
C ALA A 593 -10.10 8.48 -0.67
N ALA A 594 -8.79 8.66 -0.83
CA ALA A 594 -7.79 8.36 0.19
C ALA A 594 -8.04 9.16 1.47
N ALA A 595 -8.25 10.48 1.36
CA ALA A 595 -8.56 11.33 2.51
C ALA A 595 -9.87 10.91 3.21
N LYS A 596 -10.88 10.44 2.47
CA LYS A 596 -12.11 9.89 3.08
C LYS A 596 -11.83 8.60 3.86
N ALA A 597 -11.00 7.70 3.33
CA ALA A 597 -10.63 6.46 4.01
C ALA A 597 -9.82 6.74 5.29
N ASP A 598 -8.85 7.66 5.22
CA ASP A 598 -8.07 8.09 6.38
C ASP A 598 -8.96 8.73 7.46
N ASN A 599 -9.92 9.57 7.07
CA ASN A 599 -10.88 10.17 7.99
C ASN A 599 -11.77 9.10 8.68
N ILE A 600 -12.16 8.03 7.97
CA ILE A 600 -12.91 6.91 8.56
C ILE A 600 -12.01 6.12 9.54
N ALA A 601 -10.75 5.85 9.18
CA ALA A 601 -9.80 5.18 10.06
C ALA A 601 -9.46 6.01 11.31
N LEU A 602 -9.44 7.34 11.20
CA LEU A 602 -9.30 8.26 12.33
C LEU A 602 -10.48 8.16 13.29
N ILE A 603 -11.72 8.12 12.79
CA ILE A 603 -12.93 7.89 13.59
C ILE A 603 -12.85 6.55 14.32
N GLU A 604 -12.41 5.49 13.63
CA GLU A 604 -12.22 4.16 14.22
C GLU A 604 -11.23 4.21 15.39
N ARG A 605 -10.06 4.84 15.20
CA ARG A 605 -9.06 5.03 16.25
C ARG A 605 -9.57 5.88 17.40
N LEU A 606 -10.28 6.97 17.11
CA LEU A 606 -10.91 7.84 18.12
C LEU A 606 -11.88 7.05 18.98
N ARG A 607 -12.76 6.25 18.36
CA ARG A 607 -13.73 5.40 19.08
C ARG A 607 -13.05 4.27 19.85
N TYR A 608 -11.99 3.67 19.30
CA TYR A 608 -11.20 2.64 19.99
C TYR A 608 -10.46 3.19 21.22
N VAL A 609 -9.85 4.37 21.10
CA VAL A 609 -9.21 5.06 22.22
C VAL A 609 -10.26 5.48 23.24
N HIS A 610 -11.39 6.06 22.82
CA HIS A 610 -12.49 6.44 23.72
C HIS A 610 -13.11 5.23 24.43
N SER A 611 -13.23 4.09 23.75
CA SER A 611 -13.61 2.79 24.33
C SER A 611 -12.61 2.35 25.42
N ARG A 612 -11.30 2.46 25.15
CA ARG A 612 -10.25 2.07 26.09
C ARG A 612 -10.16 3.02 27.30
N THR A 613 -10.36 4.32 27.10
CA THR A 613 -10.42 5.32 28.17
C THR A 613 -11.71 5.16 29.00
N GLY A 614 -12.84 4.84 28.35
CA GLY A 614 -14.13 4.57 29.01
C GLY A 614 -14.17 3.31 29.88
N ILE A 615 -13.30 2.33 29.62
CA ILE A 615 -13.20 1.11 30.44
C ILE A 615 -12.39 1.32 31.73
N THR A 616 -11.61 2.41 31.82
CA THR A 616 -10.84 2.77 33.05
C THR A 616 -11.57 3.72 34.01
N GLY A 617 -12.83 4.06 33.73
CA GLY A 617 -13.59 5.05 34.49
C GLY A 617 -15.05 4.65 34.72
N SER A 618 -15.28 3.54 35.41
CA SER A 618 -16.58 3.28 36.06
C SER A 618 -16.40 3.35 37.57
N GLY A 619 -16.67 4.53 38.12
CA GLY A 619 -16.71 4.78 39.55
C GLY A 619 -16.64 6.26 39.90
N GLY A 620 -17.81 6.92 39.95
CA GLY A 620 -17.95 8.18 40.70
C GLY A 620 -18.40 9.41 39.91
N VAL A 621 -19.72 9.66 39.96
CA VAL A 621 -20.38 10.94 40.27
C VAL A 621 -19.62 12.24 39.96
N GLY A 622 -20.20 13.02 39.03
CA GLY A 622 -20.56 14.41 39.26
C GLY A 622 -19.46 15.46 39.48
N GLY A 623 -19.27 16.29 38.44
CA GLY A 623 -19.07 17.73 38.59
C GLY A 623 -17.63 18.21 38.80
N GLY A 624 -17.20 19.13 37.92
CA GLY A 624 -16.26 20.18 38.31
C GLY A 624 -14.95 20.25 37.53
N GLY A 625 -14.99 20.96 36.40
CA GLY A 625 -14.05 22.05 36.06
C GLY A 625 -12.55 21.78 35.97
N GLY A 626 -12.00 21.90 34.76
CA GLY A 626 -10.54 21.89 34.55
C GLY A 626 -10.06 22.40 33.18
N ARG A 627 -10.24 23.70 32.92
CA ARG A 627 -9.34 24.60 32.15
C ARG A 627 -8.86 24.13 30.76
N GLY A 628 -9.65 24.44 29.74
CA GLY A 628 -9.22 24.48 28.33
C GLY A 628 -9.30 25.92 27.79
N GLY A 629 -8.20 26.39 27.20
CA GLY A 629 -8.05 27.74 26.66
C GLY A 629 -9.08 28.08 25.58
N SER A 630 -9.50 29.35 25.60
CA SER A 630 -10.44 29.97 24.67
C SER A 630 -9.97 29.86 23.22
N VAL A 631 -10.55 28.93 22.46
CA VAL A 631 -10.55 28.93 20.98
C VAL A 631 -11.92 29.37 20.50
N LYS A 632 -11.94 30.35 19.60
CA LYS A 632 -13.12 30.96 18.97
C LYS A 632 -14.10 29.88 18.46
N GLY A 633 -15.36 30.01 18.86
CA GLY A 633 -16.47 29.08 18.57
C GLY A 633 -17.00 29.10 17.14
N GLY A 634 -16.12 29.00 16.14
CA GLY A 634 -16.50 28.71 14.74
C GLY A 634 -16.14 27.29 14.29
N ASP A 635 -15.00 26.75 14.76
CA ASP A 635 -14.45 25.49 14.23
C ASP A 635 -14.95 24.22 14.94
N VAL A 636 -15.56 24.36 16.13
CA VAL A 636 -16.04 23.21 16.91
C VAL A 636 -17.30 22.59 16.30
N GLU A 637 -18.16 23.40 15.67
CA GLU A 637 -19.39 22.93 15.03
C GLU A 637 -19.11 22.24 13.69
N ALA A 638 -18.20 22.79 12.89
CA ALA A 638 -17.72 22.18 11.65
C ALA A 638 -17.00 20.85 11.93
N GLY A 639 -16.15 20.79 12.97
CA GLY A 639 -15.52 19.55 13.44
C GLY A 639 -16.54 18.49 13.87
N ALA A 640 -17.56 18.88 14.63
CA ALA A 640 -18.63 17.97 15.08
C ALA A 640 -19.53 17.48 13.94
N GLU A 641 -19.74 18.28 12.90
CA GLU A 641 -20.50 17.86 11.72
C GLU A 641 -19.71 16.92 10.82
N VAL A 642 -18.42 17.19 10.63
CA VAL A 642 -17.47 16.30 9.95
C VAL A 642 -17.38 14.98 10.70
N GLU A 643 -17.25 14.99 12.02
CA GLU A 643 -17.24 13.80 12.87
C GLU A 643 -18.56 13.02 12.77
N ARG A 644 -19.72 13.70 12.77
CA ARG A 644 -21.02 13.05 12.53
C ARG A 644 -21.12 12.44 11.12
N ARG A 645 -20.57 13.10 10.10
CA ARG A 645 -20.63 12.63 8.71
C ARG A 645 -19.76 11.40 8.50
N TYR A 646 -18.50 11.43 8.93
CA TYR A 646 -17.59 10.29 8.84
C TYR A 646 -17.94 9.18 9.85
N GLY A 647 -18.47 9.54 11.02
CA GLY A 647 -19.05 8.62 12.00
C GLY A 647 -20.23 7.84 11.45
N ARG A 648 -21.16 8.49 10.74
CA ARG A 648 -22.23 7.78 10.03
C ARG A 648 -21.70 6.84 8.96
N MET A 649 -20.70 7.25 8.16
CA MET A 649 -20.11 6.38 7.14
C MET A 649 -19.40 5.16 7.75
N TYR A 650 -18.76 5.33 8.90
CA TYR A 650 -18.18 4.24 9.69
C TYR A 650 -19.26 3.30 10.26
N ASP A 651 -20.29 3.84 10.90
CA ASP A 651 -21.40 3.05 11.46
C ASP A 651 -22.19 2.29 10.37
N GLU A 652 -22.29 2.88 9.18
CA GLU A 652 -22.87 2.24 8.00
C GLU A 652 -22.02 1.09 7.46
N GLY A 653 -20.68 1.21 7.52
CA GLY A 653 -19.73 0.17 7.11
C GLY A 653 -19.59 -0.98 8.10
N ILE A 654 -19.93 -0.76 9.38
CA ILE A 654 -19.81 -1.77 10.44
C ILE A 654 -21.12 -2.50 10.74
N ASN A 655 -22.26 -2.04 10.21
CA ASN A 655 -23.54 -2.66 10.51
C ASN A 655 -23.80 -3.91 9.64
N PRO A 656 -23.64 -5.14 10.18
CA PRO A 656 -23.78 -6.38 9.41
C PRO A 656 -25.23 -6.60 8.93
N PHE A 657 -26.22 -5.99 9.60
CA PHE A 657 -27.62 -6.10 9.19
C PHE A 657 -27.97 -5.20 8.02
N LYS A 658 -27.18 -4.16 7.73
CA LYS A 658 -27.38 -3.31 6.55
C LYS A 658 -26.88 -4.03 5.30
N GLU A 659 -25.67 -4.59 5.37
CA GLU A 659 -25.09 -5.40 4.31
C GLU A 659 -25.95 -6.64 4.02
N PHE A 660 -26.47 -7.31 5.07
CA PHE A 660 -27.43 -8.40 4.90
C PHE A 660 -28.76 -7.95 4.28
N LYS A 661 -29.30 -6.78 4.66
CA LYS A 661 -30.51 -6.21 4.04
C LYS A 661 -30.28 -5.82 2.59
N ASP A 662 -29.10 -5.32 2.26
CA ASP A 662 -28.74 -4.93 0.90
C ASP A 662 -28.50 -6.16 0.02
N GLN A 663 -27.83 -7.20 0.54
CA GLN A 663 -27.75 -8.51 -0.10
C GLN A 663 -29.12 -9.20 -0.25
N GLN A 664 -30.02 -9.07 0.73
CA GLN A 664 -31.40 -9.57 0.59
C GLN A 664 -32.19 -8.81 -0.47
N LYS A 665 -32.08 -7.48 -0.52
CA LYS A 665 -32.68 -6.68 -1.60
C LYS A 665 -32.10 -7.04 -2.95
N GLU A 666 -30.81 -7.34 -3.02
CA GLU A 666 -30.13 -7.75 -4.25
C GLU A 666 -30.52 -9.17 -4.69
N ARG A 667 -30.70 -10.10 -3.75
CA ARG A 667 -31.30 -11.42 -4.00
C ARG A 667 -32.77 -11.32 -4.43
N GLN A 668 -33.55 -10.43 -3.84
CA GLN A 668 -34.91 -10.16 -4.28
C GLN A 668 -34.94 -9.55 -5.68
N LYS A 669 -34.01 -8.63 -6.00
CA LYS A 669 -33.86 -8.06 -7.35
C LYS A 669 -33.38 -9.10 -8.36
N SER A 670 -32.47 -10.00 -7.98
CA SER A 670 -31.97 -11.04 -8.88
C SER A 670 -33.00 -12.14 -9.13
N ALA A 671 -33.88 -12.41 -8.16
CA ALA A 671 -35.01 -13.32 -8.25
C ALA A 671 -36.23 -12.78 -9.05
N MET A 672 -36.26 -11.48 -9.40
CA MET A 672 -37.30 -10.91 -10.26
C MET A 672 -37.12 -11.35 -11.73
N GLY A 673 -38.23 -11.68 -12.39
CA GLY A 673 -38.27 -11.99 -13.82
C GLY A 673 -37.81 -10.81 -14.68
N LEU A 674 -37.47 -11.06 -15.95
CA LEU A 674 -36.98 -10.02 -16.88
C LEU A 674 -37.95 -8.83 -17.02
N VAL A 675 -39.25 -9.11 -17.03
CA VAL A 675 -40.31 -8.08 -17.10
C VAL A 675 -40.38 -7.27 -15.81
N ASP A 676 -40.30 -7.93 -14.66
CA ASP A 676 -40.28 -7.28 -13.35
C ASP A 676 -39.01 -6.44 -13.16
N LYS A 677 -37.86 -6.87 -13.69
CA LYS A 677 -36.62 -6.09 -13.70
C LYS A 677 -36.73 -4.85 -14.59
N ALA A 678 -37.35 -4.96 -15.76
CA ALA A 678 -37.58 -3.81 -16.63
C ALA A 678 -38.55 -2.79 -15.99
N MET A 679 -39.63 -3.27 -15.36
CA MET A 679 -40.57 -2.43 -14.59
C MET A 679 -39.92 -1.82 -13.35
N PHE A 680 -39.06 -2.56 -12.65
CA PHE A 680 -38.29 -2.05 -11.52
C PHE A 680 -37.28 -0.98 -11.96
N MET A 681 -36.58 -1.19 -13.08
CA MET A 681 -35.68 -0.19 -13.67
C MET A 681 -36.44 1.07 -14.10
N LEU A 682 -37.60 0.92 -14.75
CA LEU A 682 -38.42 2.04 -15.19
C LEU A 682 -39.00 2.81 -14.00
N SER A 683 -39.47 2.11 -12.97
CA SER A 683 -39.98 2.74 -11.74
C SER A 683 -38.86 3.41 -10.95
N GLN A 684 -37.67 2.81 -10.84
CA GLN A 684 -36.52 3.42 -10.17
C GLN A 684 -36.02 4.66 -10.93
N LEU A 685 -36.05 4.65 -12.27
CA LEU A 685 -35.70 5.81 -13.10
C LEU A 685 -36.67 6.96 -12.88
N VAL A 686 -37.97 6.67 -12.77
CA VAL A 686 -39.01 7.67 -12.50
C VAL A 686 -38.96 8.17 -11.06
N TYR A 687 -38.78 7.30 -10.05
CA TYR A 687 -38.79 7.70 -8.63
C TYR A 687 -37.45 8.24 -8.12
N GLY A 688 -36.33 7.80 -8.68
CA GLY A 688 -34.98 8.12 -8.21
C GLY A 688 -34.49 9.52 -8.56
N ASN A 689 -35.05 10.15 -9.61
CA ASN A 689 -34.65 11.48 -10.05
C ASN A 689 -35.82 12.47 -9.95
N SER A 690 -35.60 13.62 -9.29
CA SER A 690 -36.62 14.67 -9.18
C SER A 690 -37.05 15.21 -10.55
N ALA A 691 -36.11 15.30 -11.51
CA ALA A 691 -36.39 15.72 -12.88
C ALA A 691 -37.24 14.70 -13.65
N ALA A 692 -36.98 13.40 -13.45
CA ALA A 692 -37.77 12.33 -14.07
C ALA A 692 -39.21 12.31 -13.52
N ARG A 693 -39.40 12.59 -12.23
CA ARG A 693 -40.74 12.78 -11.63
C ARG A 693 -41.49 13.95 -12.24
N MET A 694 -40.81 15.09 -12.42
CA MET A 694 -41.40 16.26 -13.08
C MET A 694 -41.77 15.96 -14.53
N PHE A 695 -40.89 15.29 -15.27
CA PHE A 695 -41.14 14.89 -16.65
C PHE A 695 -42.32 13.90 -16.77
N ALA A 696 -42.38 12.88 -15.92
CA ALA A 696 -43.50 11.94 -15.89
C ALA A 696 -44.84 12.63 -15.55
N PHE A 697 -44.82 13.60 -14.61
CA PHE A 697 -45.99 14.40 -14.30
C PHE A 697 -46.44 15.27 -15.48
N LEU A 698 -45.51 15.97 -16.14
CA LEU A 698 -45.79 16.76 -17.34
C LEU A 698 -46.29 15.91 -18.51
N TYR A 699 -45.72 14.72 -18.69
CA TYR A 699 -46.17 13.75 -19.68
C TYR A 699 -47.60 13.27 -19.40
N LEU A 700 -47.91 12.94 -18.14
CA LEU A 700 -49.28 12.58 -17.74
C LEU A 700 -50.25 13.76 -17.98
N ALA A 701 -49.86 14.97 -17.59
CA ALA A 701 -50.67 16.17 -17.78
C ALA A 701 -50.91 16.47 -19.27
N ALA A 702 -49.89 16.32 -20.12
CA ALA A 702 -50.00 16.48 -21.56
C ALA A 702 -50.91 15.40 -22.19
N MET A 703 -50.80 14.15 -21.74
CA MET A 703 -51.72 13.08 -22.16
C MET A 703 -53.16 13.36 -21.74
N HIS A 704 -53.39 13.84 -20.52
CA HIS A 704 -54.72 14.23 -20.07
C HIS A 704 -55.26 15.42 -20.87
N ALA A 705 -54.43 16.42 -21.17
CA ALA A 705 -54.81 17.54 -22.03
C ALA A 705 -55.15 17.09 -23.45
N LEU A 706 -54.42 16.11 -24.00
CA LEU A 706 -54.67 15.55 -25.33
C LEU A 706 -55.99 14.77 -25.37
N VAL A 707 -56.23 13.92 -24.37
CA VAL A 707 -57.50 13.19 -24.23
C VAL A 707 -58.67 14.16 -24.02
N PHE A 708 -58.49 15.21 -23.22
CA PHE A 708 -59.52 16.22 -23.03
C PHE A 708 -59.78 17.01 -24.32
N ALA A 709 -58.73 17.38 -25.07
CA ALA A 709 -58.86 18.05 -26.36
C ALA A 709 -59.51 17.16 -27.43
N SER A 710 -59.22 15.85 -27.44
CA SER A 710 -59.85 14.91 -28.37
C SER A 710 -61.33 14.72 -28.06
N ILE A 711 -61.70 14.61 -26.78
CA ILE A 711 -63.09 14.57 -26.34
C ILE A 711 -63.80 15.88 -26.67
N LEU A 712 -63.21 17.04 -26.34
CA LEU A 712 -63.79 18.35 -26.69
C LEU A 712 -64.01 18.51 -28.19
N ARG A 713 -63.04 18.09 -29.01
CA ARG A 713 -63.15 18.15 -30.47
C ARG A 713 -64.27 17.23 -30.96
N MET A 714 -64.38 16.02 -30.40
CA MET A 714 -65.45 15.09 -30.74
C MET A 714 -66.82 15.65 -30.34
N THR A 715 -66.96 16.15 -29.11
CA THR A 715 -68.19 16.78 -28.61
C THR A 715 -68.58 18.02 -29.42
N HIS A 716 -67.62 18.88 -29.79
CA HIS A 716 -67.88 20.05 -30.62
C HIS A 716 -68.33 19.64 -32.03
N HIS A 717 -67.71 18.62 -32.63
CA HIS A 717 -68.13 18.10 -33.93
C HIS A 717 -69.53 17.47 -33.87
N SER A 718 -69.83 16.71 -32.82
CA SER A 718 -71.17 16.15 -32.59
C SER A 718 -72.23 17.24 -32.35
N SER A 719 -71.88 18.28 -31.60
CA SER A 719 -72.75 19.45 -31.38
C SER A 719 -73.05 20.17 -32.69
N ASN A 720 -72.04 20.47 -33.50
CA ASN A 720 -72.23 21.14 -34.80
C ASN A 720 -73.08 20.31 -35.76
N ALA A 721 -72.92 18.99 -35.77
CA ALA A 721 -73.76 18.09 -36.56
C ALA A 721 -75.22 18.08 -36.07
N LEU A 722 -75.46 18.18 -34.77
CA LEU A 722 -76.81 18.32 -34.22
C LEU A 722 -77.42 19.69 -34.55
N TYR A 723 -76.64 20.77 -34.49
CA TYR A 723 -77.10 22.11 -34.87
C TYR A 723 -77.46 22.17 -36.36
N SER A 724 -76.60 21.64 -37.24
CA SER A 724 -76.87 21.63 -38.68
C SER A 724 -78.09 20.77 -39.03
N HIS A 725 -78.26 19.62 -38.37
CA HIS A 725 -79.46 18.80 -38.53
C HIS A 725 -80.72 19.52 -38.03
N THR A 726 -80.65 20.18 -36.87
CA THR A 726 -81.78 20.95 -36.31
C THR A 726 -82.15 22.11 -37.21
N GLN A 727 -81.17 22.79 -37.79
CA GLN A 727 -81.37 23.88 -38.73
C GLN A 727 -81.99 23.39 -40.04
N ALA A 728 -81.50 22.28 -40.59
CA ALA A 728 -82.10 21.66 -41.77
C ALA A 728 -83.56 21.23 -41.53
N VAL A 729 -83.88 20.73 -40.34
CA VAL A 729 -85.28 20.41 -39.95
C VAL A 729 -86.13 21.67 -39.84
N MET A 730 -85.61 22.75 -39.27
CA MET A 730 -86.31 24.03 -39.18
C MET A 730 -86.53 24.67 -40.56
N ASP A 731 -85.55 24.61 -41.46
CA ASP A 731 -85.64 25.11 -42.83
C ASP A 731 -86.65 24.30 -43.64
N ASN A 732 -86.66 22.97 -43.50
CA ASN A 732 -87.71 22.13 -44.09
C ASN A 732 -89.10 22.44 -43.52
N ARG A 733 -89.20 22.77 -42.22
CA ARG A 733 -90.47 23.19 -41.60
C ARG A 733 -90.95 24.55 -42.10
N HIS A 734 -90.03 25.48 -42.36
CA HIS A 734 -90.35 26.77 -42.98
C HIS A 734 -90.78 26.59 -44.45
N ASN A 735 -90.13 25.70 -45.20
CA ASN A 735 -90.54 25.38 -46.56
C ASN A 735 -91.91 24.70 -46.64
N THR A 736 -92.23 23.78 -45.72
CA THR A 736 -93.57 23.14 -45.69
C THR A 736 -94.66 24.11 -45.26
N THR A 737 -94.39 24.99 -44.29
CA THR A 737 -95.34 26.05 -43.90
C THR A 737 -95.51 27.10 -45.01
N ALA A 738 -94.45 27.46 -45.72
CA ALA A 738 -94.54 28.33 -46.90
C ALA A 738 -95.36 27.68 -48.04
N LEU A 739 -95.22 26.37 -48.26
CA LEU A 739 -96.04 25.60 -49.20
C LEU A 739 -97.53 25.58 -48.79
N MET A 740 -97.83 25.39 -47.50
CA MET A 740 -99.21 25.46 -47.00
C MET A 740 -99.81 26.86 -47.11
N HIS A 741 -99.02 27.92 -46.94
CA HIS A 741 -99.46 29.30 -47.19
C HIS A 741 -99.67 29.59 -48.68
N HIS A 742 -98.90 28.96 -49.57
CA HIS A 742 -99.08 29.10 -51.02
C HIS A 742 -100.29 28.30 -51.54
N GLU A 743 -100.62 27.14 -50.96
CA GLU A 743 -101.86 26.41 -51.25
C GLU A 743 -103.10 27.11 -50.68
N GLY A 744 -103.00 27.75 -49.50
CA GLY A 744 -104.08 28.57 -48.94
C GLY A 744 -104.40 29.83 -49.78
N ALA A 745 -103.40 30.42 -50.42
CA ALA A 745 -103.58 31.59 -51.29
C ALA A 745 -104.16 31.23 -52.68
N VAL A 746 -103.94 30.00 -53.16
CA VAL A 746 -104.51 29.53 -54.44
C VAL A 746 -105.95 29.02 -54.26
N ALA A 747 -106.30 28.47 -53.10
CA ALA A 747 -107.68 28.05 -52.80
C ALA A 747 -108.64 29.22 -52.49
N GLY A 748 -108.12 30.40 -52.10
CA GLY A 748 -108.93 31.60 -51.80
C GLY A 748 -109.35 32.44 -53.01
N ASN A 749 -108.79 32.19 -54.20
CA ASN A 749 -108.99 33.04 -55.39
C ASN A 749 -109.85 32.39 -56.49
N HIS A 750 -110.51 31.25 -56.21
CA HIS A 750 -111.33 30.50 -57.18
C HIS A 750 -112.84 30.43 -56.85
N LEU A 751 -113.34 31.26 -55.94
CA LEU A 751 -114.77 31.27 -55.53
C LEU A 751 -115.44 32.65 -55.59
N GLN A 752 -115.07 33.51 -56.54
CA GLN A 752 -115.89 34.69 -56.84
C GLN A 752 -115.82 35.09 -58.32
N GLY A 753 -116.86 34.70 -59.07
CA GLY A 753 -117.28 35.45 -60.27
C GLY A 753 -117.23 34.72 -61.62
N GLN A 754 -118.11 33.73 -61.84
CA GLN A 754 -118.70 33.50 -63.17
C GLN A 754 -120.10 32.84 -63.04
N LEU A 755 -121.12 33.69 -63.14
CA LEU A 755 -122.44 33.48 -63.76
C LEU A 755 -122.60 34.70 -64.69
N PRO A 756 -123.22 34.61 -65.87
CA PRO A 756 -124.31 33.73 -66.26
C PRO A 756 -123.92 32.44 -67.00
#